data_AF-A0A101D473-F1
#
_entry.id   AF-A0A101D473-F1
#
_cell.length_a   1.000
_cell.length_b   1.000
_cell.length_c   1.000
_cell.angle_alpha   90.00
_cell.angle_beta   90.00
_cell.angle_gamma   90.00
#
_symmetry.space_group_name_H-M   'P 1'
#
loop_
_entity.id
_entity.type
_entity.pdbx_description
1 polymer ?
#
loop_
_entity_poly.entity_id
_entity_poly.type
_entity_poly.pdbx_seq_one_letter_code
_entity_poly.pdbx_strand_id
1 'polypeptide(L)'
;MTLMAAQRMTKPTCQESRLLIIGLGLIGGSLAAALRVSGFQGSIVACDPDEGEIRRGIEMGLIDSGGTRLREQVSEASMVVLAVPVLAMESVMANLADVLMFASPGVVITDVGSTKATIRACAQRVFGQVPSNMVLGHPIAGSEKSGVAAANPRLYVDHKVILTPEPDVDRDALQRVRCLWEACGADVLEMDVERHDQVLARTSHLPHLLAFSLVDTLARQDERLDIFRYAAGGFRDFTRIAGSDPVMWRDIFIANKQAVLASLDDFEAGLERLRRAVEAGDSDALIATFDRASHARHYFDSLLNKTSYQAEYNMQSQGKVTYRVRPGGQAKGRLRVPGDKSISHRSIMLGALAEGVTEVKGFLEGEDSLATLQAFREMGVAIEGPHQGRVTIHGVGMHGLKAPAGPLYVGNSGTAMRLFSGLLAGQAFDSELTGDESLTKRPMGRVADPLRLMGATIDTAEGGCPPLKIKGGAALKGIHYDMPMASAQVKSCLLLAGLYAEGETRVREPAPTRDHTERMLNGFGYNVTREGDTCWLQGGGMLTAGPIDVPSDISSATFFLVAAAITPGADITLEHVGINPTRTGVINILTLMGADLTLENEREVGGEPVADIRIRYAPLKGVDIPEAQVPLAIDEFPALFIAAANAEGVTRLRGAEELRVKESDRLQAMADGLAILGVEHTVVEDGIDIVGNGNESVPNYGGGRIDSLGDHRIAMAFAIASLRASAEIVIEDCANVATSFPDFVELATRIGMGVSVEGPHE
;
A
#
# COMPACT_ATOMS: atom_id res chain seq x y z
N MET A 1 -33.04 27.35 7.00
CA MET A 1 -32.64 27.97 5.72
C MET A 1 -31.22 27.53 5.43
N THR A 2 -31.11 26.67 4.41
CA THR A 2 -29.98 26.47 3.49
C THR A 2 -28.66 25.86 4.01
N LEU A 3 -28.31 24.74 3.35
CA LEU A 3 -27.00 24.07 3.21
C LEU A 3 -26.81 22.74 3.98
N MET A 4 -27.70 21.78 3.71
CA MET A 4 -27.34 20.35 3.64
C MET A 4 -28.11 19.72 2.48
N ALA A 5 -27.65 19.99 1.27
CA ALA A 5 -27.95 19.17 0.11
C ALA A 5 -26.61 18.66 -0.40
N ALA A 6 -26.16 17.55 0.18
CA ALA A 6 -25.17 16.70 -0.47
C ALA A 6 -25.71 16.43 -1.89
N GLN A 7 -24.91 16.76 -2.90
CA GLN A 7 -25.20 16.42 -4.28
C GLN A 7 -25.38 14.91 -4.37
N ARG A 8 -26.64 14.43 -4.34
CA ARG A 8 -26.99 13.13 -4.91
C ARG A 8 -26.64 13.25 -6.38
N MET A 9 -25.49 12.72 -6.77
CA MET A 9 -25.20 12.49 -8.19
C MET A 9 -26.36 11.67 -8.74
N THR A 10 -27.13 12.27 -9.64
CA THR A 10 -28.18 11.59 -10.39
C THR A 10 -27.55 10.41 -11.12
N LYS A 11 -27.97 9.19 -10.81
CA LYS A 11 -27.52 8.00 -11.57
C LYS A 11 -27.75 8.24 -13.06
N PRO A 12 -26.80 7.88 -13.94
CA PRO A 12 -27.02 7.95 -15.39
C PRO A 12 -28.29 7.19 -15.75
N THR A 13 -29.17 7.78 -16.55
CA THR A 13 -30.38 7.12 -17.05
C THR A 13 -30.17 6.72 -18.50
N CYS A 14 -30.44 5.46 -18.82
CA CYS A 14 -30.49 4.98 -20.20
C CYS A 14 -31.67 5.67 -20.93
N GLN A 15 -31.38 6.35 -22.06
CA GLN A 15 -32.36 7.15 -22.81
C GLN A 15 -32.85 6.48 -24.10
N GLU A 16 -32.56 5.19 -24.29
CA GLU A 16 -33.02 4.43 -25.45
C GLU A 16 -34.55 4.40 -25.54
N SER A 17 -35.10 4.61 -26.74
CA SER A 17 -36.55 4.56 -26.96
C SER A 17 -37.06 3.13 -27.09
N ARG A 18 -36.27 2.25 -27.74
CA ARG A 18 -36.61 0.84 -27.96
C ARG A 18 -35.36 -0.03 -28.00
N LEU A 19 -35.20 -0.86 -26.98
CA LEU A 19 -34.10 -1.82 -26.84
C LEU A 19 -34.53 -3.20 -27.33
N LEU A 20 -33.82 -3.74 -28.33
CA LEU A 20 -34.00 -5.12 -28.78
C LEU A 20 -32.91 -6.02 -28.18
N ILE A 21 -33.32 -7.04 -27.41
CA ILE A 21 -32.43 -8.06 -26.87
C ILE A 21 -32.56 -9.34 -27.70
N ILE A 22 -31.49 -9.77 -28.36
CA ILE A 22 -31.46 -11.02 -29.13
C ILE A 22 -30.83 -12.11 -28.25
N GLY A 23 -31.65 -13.06 -27.82
CA GLY A 23 -31.31 -14.05 -26.79
C GLY A 23 -31.65 -13.53 -25.39
N LEU A 24 -32.74 -14.02 -24.80
CA LEU A 24 -33.10 -13.67 -23.42
C LEU A 24 -32.13 -14.37 -22.46
N GLY A 25 -32.22 -15.70 -22.35
CA GLY A 25 -31.37 -16.48 -21.45
C GLY A 25 -31.17 -15.85 -20.05
N LEU A 26 -30.06 -16.18 -19.39
CA LEU A 26 -29.69 -15.56 -18.11
C LEU A 26 -29.28 -14.10 -18.32
N ILE A 27 -28.36 -13.84 -19.25
CA ILE A 27 -27.70 -12.53 -19.39
C ILE A 27 -28.66 -11.48 -19.97
N GLY A 28 -29.28 -11.75 -21.12
CA GLY A 28 -30.26 -10.85 -21.72
C GLY A 28 -31.49 -10.62 -20.82
N GLY A 29 -31.99 -11.67 -20.16
CA GLY A 29 -33.09 -11.59 -19.21
C GLY A 29 -32.74 -10.75 -17.98
N SER A 30 -31.54 -10.92 -17.43
CA SER A 30 -31.05 -10.10 -16.32
C SER A 30 -30.81 -8.65 -16.72
N LEU A 31 -30.43 -8.38 -17.98
CA LEU A 31 -30.29 -7.01 -18.49
C LEU A 31 -31.65 -6.33 -18.55
N ALA A 32 -32.66 -7.00 -19.09
CA ALA A 32 -34.04 -6.51 -19.07
C ALA A 32 -34.51 -6.24 -17.63
N ALA A 33 -34.29 -7.19 -16.71
CA ALA A 33 -34.65 -7.04 -15.30
C ALA A 33 -33.96 -5.84 -14.62
N ALA A 34 -32.66 -5.67 -14.84
CA ALA A 34 -31.88 -4.58 -14.26
C ALA A 34 -32.36 -3.21 -14.77
N LEU A 35 -32.67 -3.09 -16.07
CA LEU A 35 -33.19 -1.86 -16.66
C LEU A 35 -34.58 -1.49 -16.14
N ARG A 36 -35.46 -2.48 -15.91
CA ARG A 36 -36.76 -2.22 -15.26
C ARG A 36 -36.58 -1.64 -13.87
N VAL A 37 -35.68 -2.22 -13.08
CA VAL A 37 -35.37 -1.75 -11.71
C VAL A 37 -34.68 -0.38 -11.72
N SER A 38 -33.87 -0.07 -12.73
CA SER A 38 -33.23 1.24 -12.88
C SER A 38 -34.19 2.36 -13.30
N GLY A 39 -35.45 2.04 -13.63
CA GLY A 39 -36.46 3.00 -14.06
C GLY A 39 -36.40 3.36 -15.54
N PHE A 40 -35.85 2.47 -16.39
CA PHE A 40 -35.85 2.64 -17.84
C PHE A 40 -37.29 2.84 -18.38
N GLN A 41 -37.51 3.92 -19.12
CA GLN A 41 -38.83 4.33 -19.63
C GLN A 41 -39.11 3.88 -21.07
N GLY A 42 -38.09 3.42 -21.80
CA GLY A 42 -38.23 2.93 -23.16
C GLY A 42 -38.86 1.54 -23.22
N SER A 43 -39.16 1.08 -24.44
CA SER A 43 -39.66 -0.28 -24.65
C SER A 43 -38.53 -1.29 -24.72
N ILE A 44 -38.69 -2.45 -24.07
CA ILE A 44 -37.77 -3.60 -24.17
C ILE A 44 -38.46 -4.71 -24.93
N VAL A 45 -37.86 -5.13 -26.04
CA VAL A 45 -38.36 -6.19 -26.93
C VAL A 45 -37.32 -7.29 -27.04
N ALA A 46 -37.76 -8.54 -27.17
CA ALA A 46 -36.84 -9.67 -27.31
C ALA A 46 -37.04 -10.46 -28.61
N CYS A 47 -35.95 -11.00 -29.12
CA CYS A 47 -35.95 -12.05 -30.15
C CYS A 47 -35.23 -13.29 -29.61
N ASP A 48 -35.95 -14.39 -29.45
CA ASP A 48 -35.40 -15.65 -28.94
C ASP A 48 -35.98 -16.82 -29.75
N PRO A 49 -35.20 -17.86 -30.10
CA PRO A 49 -35.74 -19.05 -30.75
C PRO A 49 -36.76 -19.81 -29.90
N ASP A 50 -36.73 -19.69 -28.56
CA ASP A 50 -37.68 -20.35 -27.66
C ASP A 50 -38.87 -19.41 -27.31
N GLU A 51 -40.03 -19.69 -27.90
CA GLU A 51 -41.28 -18.97 -27.59
C GLU A 51 -41.66 -19.03 -26.10
N GLY A 52 -41.26 -20.09 -25.40
CA GLY A 52 -41.49 -20.27 -23.97
C GLY A 52 -40.68 -19.30 -23.11
N GLU A 53 -39.45 -18.95 -23.51
CA GLU A 53 -38.62 -17.95 -22.84
C GLU A 53 -39.20 -16.54 -23.05
N ILE A 54 -39.70 -16.25 -24.25
CA ILE A 54 -40.36 -14.96 -24.55
C ILE A 54 -41.62 -14.79 -23.70
N ARG A 55 -42.50 -15.81 -23.67
CA ARG A 55 -43.74 -15.77 -22.88
C ARG A 55 -43.44 -15.54 -21.41
N ARG A 56 -42.46 -16.27 -20.86
CA ARG A 56 -42.01 -16.11 -19.48
C ARG A 56 -41.45 -14.72 -19.21
N GLY A 57 -40.64 -14.16 -20.12
CA GLY A 57 -40.13 -12.79 -20.01
C GLY A 57 -41.25 -11.74 -19.92
N ILE A 58 -42.34 -11.92 -20.68
CA ILE A 58 -43.53 -11.05 -20.62
C ILE A 58 -44.29 -11.24 -19.31
N GLU A 59 -44.54 -12.49 -18.90
CA GLU A 59 -45.23 -12.83 -17.64
C GLU A 59 -44.50 -12.28 -16.41
N MET A 60 -43.16 -12.28 -16.45
CA MET A 60 -42.30 -11.71 -15.40
C MET A 60 -42.18 -10.18 -15.48
N GLY A 61 -42.75 -9.53 -16.49
CA GLY A 61 -42.67 -8.08 -16.69
C GLY A 61 -41.28 -7.58 -17.10
N LEU A 62 -40.41 -8.46 -17.61
CA LEU A 62 -39.04 -8.10 -18.02
C LEU A 62 -39.08 -7.36 -19.37
N ILE A 63 -39.86 -7.87 -20.32
CA ILE A 63 -40.01 -7.34 -21.68
C ILE A 63 -41.46 -6.97 -21.98
N ASP A 64 -41.68 -6.01 -22.88
CA ASP A 64 -43.03 -5.59 -23.29
C ASP A 64 -43.63 -6.53 -24.34
N SER A 65 -42.79 -7.02 -25.25
CA SER A 65 -43.18 -7.91 -26.35
C SER A 65 -41.96 -8.66 -26.91
N GLY A 66 -42.19 -9.66 -27.76
CA GLY A 66 -41.11 -10.36 -28.45
C GLY A 66 -41.64 -11.39 -29.45
N GLY A 67 -40.73 -12.00 -30.20
CA GLY A 67 -41.05 -13.06 -31.15
C GLY A 67 -39.82 -13.84 -31.60
N THR A 68 -40.03 -14.91 -32.37
CA THR A 68 -38.93 -15.78 -32.87
C THR A 68 -38.30 -15.25 -34.16
N ARG A 69 -38.90 -14.24 -34.79
CA ARG A 69 -38.48 -13.71 -36.10
C ARG A 69 -37.88 -12.33 -35.96
N LEU A 70 -36.57 -12.23 -36.16
CA LEU A 70 -35.81 -10.99 -35.99
C LEU A 70 -36.36 -9.81 -36.81
N ARG A 71 -36.77 -10.06 -38.06
CA ARG A 71 -37.33 -9.04 -38.96
C ARG A 71 -38.53 -8.31 -38.37
N GLU A 72 -39.35 -8.99 -37.59
CA GLU A 72 -40.56 -8.43 -37.00
C GLU A 72 -40.23 -7.62 -35.72
N GLN A 73 -39.09 -7.89 -35.08
CA GLN A 73 -38.71 -7.28 -33.80
C GLN A 73 -37.74 -6.10 -33.92
N VAL A 74 -36.98 -6.01 -35.02
CA VAL A 74 -35.96 -4.96 -35.24
C VAL A 74 -36.54 -3.59 -35.56
N SER A 75 -37.81 -3.52 -35.97
CA SER A 75 -38.45 -2.27 -36.37
C SER A 75 -38.41 -1.24 -35.23
N GLU A 76 -37.95 -0.03 -35.57
CA GLU A 76 -37.80 1.11 -34.66
C GLU A 76 -36.80 0.90 -33.50
N ALA A 77 -36.03 -0.20 -33.49
CA ALA A 77 -35.02 -0.42 -32.44
C ALA A 77 -33.95 0.69 -32.50
N SER A 78 -33.73 1.38 -31.37
CA SER A 78 -32.68 2.38 -31.20
C SER A 78 -31.37 1.74 -30.75
N MET A 79 -31.44 0.57 -30.10
CA MET A 79 -30.28 -0.24 -29.72
C MET A 79 -30.60 -1.74 -29.82
N VAL A 80 -29.63 -2.53 -30.27
CA VAL A 80 -29.68 -4.00 -30.37
C VAL A 80 -28.58 -4.61 -29.50
N VAL A 81 -28.94 -5.51 -28.59
CA VAL A 81 -28.02 -6.25 -27.72
C VAL A 81 -27.99 -7.71 -28.14
N LEU A 82 -26.82 -8.19 -28.54
CA LEU A 82 -26.58 -9.59 -28.93
C LEU A 82 -26.20 -10.42 -27.70
N ALA A 83 -27.18 -11.11 -27.12
CA ALA A 83 -27.07 -11.97 -25.94
C ALA A 83 -27.24 -13.45 -26.26
N VAL A 84 -26.47 -13.90 -27.26
CA VAL A 84 -26.41 -15.29 -27.72
C VAL A 84 -25.02 -15.91 -27.46
N PRO A 85 -24.90 -17.25 -27.45
CA PRO A 85 -23.59 -17.90 -27.38
C PRO A 85 -22.63 -17.41 -28.46
N VAL A 86 -21.34 -17.33 -28.13
CA VAL A 86 -20.29 -16.78 -29.03
C VAL A 86 -20.30 -17.45 -30.41
N LEU A 87 -20.47 -18.78 -30.46
CA LEU A 87 -20.49 -19.51 -31.74
C LEU A 87 -21.76 -19.27 -32.57
N ALA A 88 -22.84 -18.77 -31.98
CA ALA A 88 -24.05 -18.38 -32.70
C ALA A 88 -23.96 -16.95 -33.26
N MET A 89 -23.00 -16.15 -32.78
CA MET A 89 -22.92 -14.71 -33.04
C MET A 89 -22.85 -14.38 -34.54
N GLU A 90 -22.06 -15.11 -35.32
CA GLU A 90 -21.93 -14.88 -36.77
C GLU A 90 -23.26 -15.06 -37.51
N SER A 91 -23.98 -16.15 -37.21
CA SER A 91 -25.28 -16.42 -37.84
C SER A 91 -26.33 -15.38 -37.47
N VAL A 92 -26.31 -14.89 -36.22
CA VAL A 92 -27.23 -13.85 -35.74
C VAL A 92 -26.89 -12.51 -36.37
N MET A 93 -25.60 -12.16 -36.47
CA MET A 93 -25.13 -10.96 -37.15
C MET A 93 -25.51 -10.97 -38.63
N ALA A 94 -25.40 -12.10 -39.32
CA ALA A 94 -25.80 -12.24 -40.73
C ALA A 94 -27.31 -11.97 -40.90
N ASN A 95 -28.15 -12.59 -40.06
CA ASN A 95 -29.59 -12.33 -40.06
C ASN A 95 -29.92 -10.87 -39.71
N LEU A 96 -29.16 -10.27 -38.79
CA LEU A 96 -29.32 -8.86 -38.40
C LEU A 96 -28.96 -7.93 -39.57
N ALA A 97 -27.88 -8.21 -40.30
CA ALA A 97 -27.43 -7.42 -41.44
C ALA A 97 -28.52 -7.31 -42.51
N ASP A 98 -29.25 -8.40 -42.78
CA ASP A 98 -30.34 -8.46 -43.76
C ASP A 98 -31.55 -7.58 -43.38
N VAL A 99 -31.71 -7.25 -42.10
CA VAL A 99 -32.88 -6.53 -41.58
C VAL A 99 -32.55 -5.20 -40.92
N LEU A 100 -31.27 -4.84 -40.81
CA LEU A 100 -30.81 -3.64 -40.12
C LEU A 100 -31.38 -2.36 -40.76
N MET A 101 -31.67 -2.39 -42.06
CA MET A 101 -32.33 -1.29 -42.79
C MET A 101 -33.74 -0.94 -42.28
N PHE A 102 -34.37 -1.82 -41.50
CA PHE A 102 -35.68 -1.58 -40.89
C PHE A 102 -35.58 -1.01 -39.45
N ALA A 103 -34.37 -0.92 -38.89
CA ALA A 103 -34.13 -0.32 -37.57
C ALA A 103 -34.23 1.22 -37.62
N SER A 104 -34.19 1.86 -36.45
CA SER A 104 -34.14 3.33 -36.39
C SER A 104 -32.85 3.88 -37.01
N PRO A 105 -32.88 5.07 -37.65
CA PRO A 105 -31.66 5.75 -38.05
C PRO A 105 -30.73 5.95 -36.83
N GLY A 106 -29.46 5.54 -36.94
CA GLY A 106 -28.51 5.60 -35.83
C GLY A 106 -28.68 4.51 -34.76
N VAL A 107 -29.24 3.34 -35.13
CA VAL A 107 -29.27 2.16 -34.27
C VAL A 107 -27.86 1.83 -33.75
N VAL A 108 -27.73 1.53 -32.46
CA VAL A 108 -26.46 1.08 -31.86
C VAL A 108 -26.49 -0.42 -31.65
N ILE A 109 -25.39 -1.10 -31.95
CA ILE A 109 -25.25 -2.55 -31.78
C ILE A 109 -24.25 -2.82 -30.67
N THR A 110 -24.59 -3.69 -29.74
CA THR A 110 -23.65 -4.18 -28.72
C THR A 110 -23.84 -5.66 -28.48
N ASP A 111 -22.92 -6.26 -27.76
CA ASP A 111 -22.90 -7.68 -27.45
C ASP A 111 -22.59 -7.91 -25.96
N VAL A 112 -22.70 -9.17 -25.51
CA VAL A 112 -22.35 -9.59 -24.14
C VAL A 112 -21.41 -10.81 -24.12
N GLY A 113 -20.86 -11.20 -25.27
CA GLY A 113 -20.06 -12.40 -25.44
C GLY A 113 -18.67 -12.29 -24.81
N SER A 114 -18.17 -13.42 -24.32
CA SER A 114 -16.97 -13.50 -23.48
C SER A 114 -15.63 -13.50 -24.21
N THR A 115 -15.63 -13.48 -25.55
CA THR A 115 -14.40 -13.49 -26.37
C THR A 115 -14.49 -12.44 -27.48
N LYS A 116 -13.74 -11.35 -27.35
CA LYS A 116 -13.91 -10.16 -28.18
C LYS A 116 -13.28 -10.29 -29.55
N ALA A 117 -12.15 -10.99 -29.67
CA ALA A 117 -11.49 -11.18 -30.96
C ALA A 117 -12.37 -11.98 -31.92
N THR A 118 -13.05 -13.01 -31.43
CA THR A 118 -14.00 -13.81 -32.23
C THR A 118 -15.18 -12.97 -32.70
N ILE A 119 -15.76 -12.14 -31.81
CA ILE A 119 -16.94 -11.33 -32.13
C ILE A 119 -16.58 -10.22 -33.13
N ARG A 120 -15.42 -9.58 -32.96
CA ARG A 120 -14.86 -8.63 -33.94
C ARG A 120 -14.68 -9.28 -35.31
N ALA A 121 -14.11 -10.50 -35.35
CA ALA A 121 -13.91 -11.22 -36.60
C ALA A 121 -15.25 -11.62 -37.27
N CYS A 122 -16.27 -11.99 -36.50
CA CYS A 122 -17.63 -12.22 -37.01
C CYS A 122 -18.20 -10.96 -37.64
N ALA A 123 -18.10 -9.81 -36.96
CA ALA A 123 -18.58 -8.53 -37.48
C ALA A 123 -17.86 -8.15 -38.78
N GLN A 124 -16.54 -8.31 -38.85
CA GLN A 124 -15.75 -8.07 -40.07
C GLN A 124 -16.17 -8.99 -41.23
N ARG A 125 -16.44 -10.28 -40.97
CA ARG A 125 -16.89 -11.22 -42.02
C ARG A 125 -18.28 -10.88 -42.55
N VAL A 126 -19.20 -10.49 -41.67
CA VAL A 126 -20.61 -10.24 -42.03
C VAL A 126 -20.79 -8.86 -42.66
N PHE A 127 -20.22 -7.81 -42.05
CA PHE A 127 -20.42 -6.42 -42.46
C PHE A 127 -19.28 -5.87 -43.35
N GLY A 128 -18.24 -6.67 -43.62
CA GLY A 128 -17.03 -6.27 -44.35
C GLY A 128 -16.01 -5.49 -43.51
N GLN A 129 -16.49 -4.73 -42.52
CA GLN A 129 -15.72 -4.06 -41.47
C GLN A 129 -16.54 -4.04 -40.19
N VAL A 130 -15.94 -3.72 -39.04
CA VAL A 130 -16.73 -3.51 -37.83
C VAL A 130 -17.53 -2.21 -38.02
N PRO A 131 -18.87 -2.22 -37.91
CA PRO A 131 -19.66 -1.00 -38.03
C PRO A 131 -19.27 0.01 -36.95
N SER A 132 -19.14 1.30 -37.29
CA SER A 132 -18.75 2.33 -36.31
C SER A 132 -19.77 2.52 -35.18
N ASN A 133 -21.03 2.14 -35.41
CA ASN A 133 -22.12 2.11 -34.43
C ASN A 133 -22.18 0.80 -33.61
N MET A 134 -21.19 -0.08 -33.75
CA MET A 134 -21.09 -1.33 -33.00
C MET A 134 -20.04 -1.21 -31.88
N VAL A 135 -20.46 -1.42 -30.64
CA VAL A 135 -19.59 -1.36 -29.46
C VAL A 135 -19.57 -2.72 -28.78
N LEU A 136 -18.43 -3.37 -28.78
CA LEU A 136 -18.31 -4.70 -28.17
C LEU A 136 -18.27 -4.60 -26.65
N GLY A 137 -19.03 -5.46 -25.96
CA GLY A 137 -19.20 -5.41 -24.50
C GLY A 137 -19.20 -6.78 -23.82
N HIS A 138 -18.54 -6.92 -22.68
CA HIS A 138 -18.54 -8.16 -21.90
C HIS A 138 -18.88 -7.86 -20.43
N PRO A 139 -20.09 -8.20 -19.97
CA PRO A 139 -20.38 -8.19 -18.54
C PRO A 139 -19.66 -9.35 -17.86
N ILE A 140 -18.77 -9.05 -16.91
CA ILE A 140 -18.14 -10.06 -16.05
C ILE A 140 -19.10 -10.39 -14.91
N ALA A 141 -20.20 -11.04 -15.27
CA ALA A 141 -21.23 -11.49 -14.33
C ALA A 141 -21.88 -12.77 -14.89
N GLY A 142 -22.25 -13.68 -14.00
CA GLY A 142 -22.86 -14.95 -14.39
C GLY A 142 -23.33 -15.76 -13.19
N SER A 143 -24.13 -16.79 -13.46
CA SER A 143 -24.59 -17.76 -12.47
C SER A 143 -24.53 -19.15 -13.09
N GLU A 144 -24.43 -20.16 -12.23
CA GLU A 144 -24.62 -21.58 -12.55
C GLU A 144 -26.04 -21.93 -13.01
N LYS A 145 -27.00 -20.99 -12.89
CA LYS A 145 -28.39 -21.14 -13.33
C LYS A 145 -28.58 -20.61 -14.75
N SER A 146 -29.45 -21.26 -15.53
CA SER A 146 -29.69 -20.94 -16.93
C SER A 146 -31.13 -20.50 -17.22
N GLY A 147 -31.34 -19.79 -18.33
CA GLY A 147 -32.65 -19.33 -18.81
C GLY A 147 -33.17 -18.05 -18.16
N VAL A 148 -34.23 -17.48 -18.74
CA VAL A 148 -34.87 -16.22 -18.30
C VAL A 148 -35.46 -16.32 -16.90
N ALA A 149 -35.87 -17.52 -16.49
CA ALA A 149 -36.38 -17.76 -15.13
C ALA A 149 -35.31 -17.54 -14.05
N ALA A 150 -34.03 -17.60 -14.42
CA ALA A 150 -32.91 -17.28 -13.54
C ALA A 150 -32.49 -15.80 -13.59
N ALA A 151 -33.22 -14.95 -14.33
CA ALA A 151 -32.92 -13.53 -14.46
C ALA A 151 -32.82 -12.85 -13.08
N ASN A 152 -31.73 -12.12 -12.87
CA ASN A 152 -31.45 -11.44 -11.62
C ASN A 152 -31.29 -9.92 -11.87
N PRO A 153 -32.19 -9.06 -11.34
CA PRO A 153 -32.12 -7.61 -11.56
C PRO A 153 -30.88 -6.96 -10.93
N ARG A 154 -30.19 -7.65 -10.02
CA ARG A 154 -28.95 -7.18 -9.39
C ARG A 154 -27.70 -7.82 -9.97
N LEU A 155 -27.79 -8.61 -11.05
CA LEU A 155 -26.67 -9.39 -11.59
C LEU A 155 -25.44 -8.53 -11.90
N TYR A 156 -25.65 -7.31 -12.38
CA TYR A 156 -24.57 -6.42 -12.81
C TYR A 156 -24.14 -5.39 -11.76
N VAL A 157 -24.85 -5.31 -10.64
CA VAL A 157 -24.57 -4.32 -9.59
C VAL A 157 -23.19 -4.61 -9.00
N ASP A 158 -22.32 -3.60 -8.98
CA ASP A 158 -20.93 -3.70 -8.52
C ASP A 158 -20.06 -4.72 -9.27
N HIS A 159 -20.52 -5.19 -10.44
CA HIS A 159 -19.74 -6.02 -11.35
C HIS A 159 -19.11 -5.19 -12.47
N LYS A 160 -18.01 -5.68 -13.03
CA LYS A 160 -17.32 -5.01 -14.14
C LYS A 160 -17.98 -5.35 -15.47
N VAL A 161 -18.17 -4.34 -16.31
CA VAL A 161 -18.45 -4.52 -17.75
C VAL A 161 -17.29 -3.95 -18.53
N ILE A 162 -16.70 -4.74 -19.42
CA ILE A 162 -15.60 -4.28 -20.27
C ILE A 162 -16.14 -3.96 -21.66
N LEU A 163 -15.91 -2.72 -22.10
CA LEU A 163 -16.10 -2.30 -23.48
C LEU A 163 -14.77 -2.35 -24.23
N THR A 164 -14.80 -2.79 -25.48
CA THR A 164 -13.60 -2.83 -26.33
C THR A 164 -13.83 -1.99 -27.60
N PRO A 165 -13.78 -0.65 -27.49
CA PRO A 165 -14.05 0.24 -28.62
C PRO A 165 -12.98 0.10 -29.72
N GLU A 166 -13.42 0.04 -30.98
CA GLU A 166 -12.52 0.15 -32.13
C GLU A 166 -12.02 1.61 -32.30
N PRO A 167 -10.86 1.84 -32.96
CA PRO A 167 -10.33 3.18 -33.15
C PRO A 167 -11.28 4.17 -33.85
N ASP A 168 -12.14 3.66 -34.74
CA ASP A 168 -13.11 4.41 -35.54
C ASP A 168 -14.56 4.33 -35.00
N VAL A 169 -14.73 3.86 -33.76
CA VAL A 169 -16.05 3.79 -33.12
C VAL A 169 -16.70 5.18 -33.03
N ASP A 170 -18.01 5.23 -33.28
CA ASP A 170 -18.82 6.41 -33.01
C ASP A 170 -18.85 6.67 -31.49
N ARG A 171 -18.43 7.88 -31.11
CA ARG A 171 -18.36 8.30 -29.70
C ARG A 171 -19.75 8.36 -29.06
N ASP A 172 -20.80 8.67 -29.83
CA ASP A 172 -22.17 8.64 -29.33
C ASP A 172 -22.61 7.20 -29.03
N ALA A 173 -22.32 6.26 -29.94
CA ALA A 173 -22.61 4.84 -29.73
C ALA A 173 -21.91 4.29 -28.49
N LEU A 174 -20.62 4.61 -28.30
CA LEU A 174 -19.84 4.22 -27.12
C LEU A 174 -20.47 4.76 -25.83
N GLN A 175 -20.85 6.04 -25.82
CA GLN A 175 -21.47 6.66 -24.65
C GLN A 175 -22.84 6.06 -24.33
N ARG A 176 -23.64 5.72 -25.35
CA ARG A 176 -24.96 5.10 -25.17
C ARG A 176 -24.84 3.69 -24.56
N VAL A 177 -23.90 2.89 -25.02
CA VAL A 177 -23.64 1.55 -24.43
C VAL A 177 -23.06 1.65 -23.02
N ARG A 178 -22.19 2.62 -22.76
CA ARG A 178 -21.72 2.92 -21.40
C ARG A 178 -22.88 3.27 -20.46
N CYS A 179 -23.75 4.19 -20.86
CA CYS A 179 -24.93 4.58 -20.08
C CYS A 179 -25.88 3.41 -19.82
N LEU A 180 -26.04 2.48 -20.77
CA LEU A 180 -26.84 1.27 -20.59
C LEU A 180 -26.35 0.46 -19.38
N TRP A 181 -25.04 0.18 -19.33
CA TRP A 181 -24.44 -0.64 -18.27
C TRP A 181 -24.35 0.09 -16.93
N GLU A 182 -24.02 1.39 -16.94
CA GLU A 182 -24.00 2.22 -15.72
C GLU A 182 -25.40 2.36 -15.11
N ALA A 183 -26.46 2.43 -15.93
CA ALA A 183 -27.84 2.41 -15.45
C ALA A 183 -28.20 1.10 -14.73
N CYS A 184 -27.62 -0.03 -15.16
CA CYS A 184 -27.74 -1.32 -14.49
C CYS A 184 -26.87 -1.44 -13.21
N GLY A 185 -26.08 -0.42 -12.88
CA GLY A 185 -25.21 -0.40 -11.70
C GLY A 185 -23.86 -1.09 -11.89
N ALA A 186 -23.45 -1.32 -13.14
CA ALA A 186 -22.13 -1.87 -13.45
C ALA A 186 -21.04 -0.79 -13.44
N ASP A 187 -19.81 -1.20 -13.10
CA ASP A 187 -18.62 -0.37 -13.33
C ASP A 187 -18.07 -0.64 -14.73
N VAL A 188 -18.09 0.36 -15.61
CA VAL A 188 -17.72 0.20 -17.01
C VAL A 188 -16.26 0.57 -17.25
N LEU A 189 -15.48 -0.41 -17.74
CA LEU A 189 -14.06 -0.30 -18.08
C LEU A 189 -13.85 -0.38 -19.59
N GLU A 190 -12.72 0.15 -20.08
CA GLU A 190 -12.32 0.03 -21.49
C GLU A 190 -10.96 -0.67 -21.61
N MET A 191 -10.80 -1.50 -22.64
CA MET A 191 -9.49 -2.05 -23.05
C MET A 191 -9.53 -2.56 -24.49
N ASP A 192 -8.36 -2.80 -25.07
CA ASP A 192 -8.25 -3.38 -26.41
C ASP A 192 -8.75 -4.84 -26.46
N VAL A 193 -9.23 -5.24 -27.64
CA VAL A 193 -9.79 -6.58 -27.90
C VAL A 193 -8.81 -7.71 -27.56
N GLU A 194 -7.56 -7.60 -28.00
CA GLU A 194 -6.52 -8.59 -27.73
C GLU A 194 -6.19 -8.66 -26.24
N ARG A 195 -6.14 -7.48 -25.58
CA ARG A 195 -5.84 -7.39 -24.15
C ARG A 195 -6.96 -8.03 -23.32
N HIS A 196 -8.22 -7.79 -23.70
CA HIS A 196 -9.37 -8.44 -23.08
C HIS A 196 -9.22 -9.96 -23.10
N ASP A 197 -9.05 -10.56 -24.27
CA ASP A 197 -9.02 -12.01 -24.40
C ASP A 197 -7.83 -12.64 -23.66
N GLN A 198 -6.68 -11.96 -23.62
CA GLN A 198 -5.52 -12.38 -22.81
C GLN A 198 -5.78 -12.33 -21.30
N VAL A 199 -6.40 -11.26 -20.82
CA VAL A 199 -6.71 -11.09 -19.39
C VAL A 199 -7.71 -12.16 -18.96
N LEU A 200 -8.81 -12.33 -19.71
CA LEU A 200 -9.86 -13.30 -19.37
C LEU A 200 -9.37 -14.75 -19.49
N ALA A 201 -8.43 -15.03 -20.39
CA ALA A 201 -7.78 -16.34 -20.44
C ALA A 201 -7.11 -16.72 -19.11
N ARG A 202 -6.44 -15.75 -18.47
CA ARG A 202 -5.71 -15.95 -17.21
C ARG A 202 -6.62 -15.92 -15.98
N THR A 203 -7.57 -14.99 -15.94
CA THR A 203 -8.38 -14.72 -14.73
C THR A 203 -9.68 -15.51 -14.68
N SER A 204 -10.15 -16.04 -15.81
CA SER A 204 -11.43 -16.75 -15.91
C SER A 204 -11.29 -18.12 -16.58
N HIS A 205 -10.75 -18.19 -17.79
CA HIS A 205 -10.80 -19.43 -18.58
C HIS A 205 -9.89 -20.51 -18.03
N LEU A 206 -8.62 -20.21 -17.76
CA LEU A 206 -7.68 -21.16 -17.20
C LEU A 206 -8.16 -21.71 -15.84
N PRO A 207 -8.62 -20.90 -14.87
CA PRO A 207 -9.23 -21.41 -13.64
C PRO A 207 -10.37 -22.43 -13.88
N HIS A 208 -11.27 -22.17 -14.83
CA HIS A 208 -12.34 -23.12 -15.15
C HIS A 208 -11.78 -24.41 -15.77
N LEU A 209 -10.81 -24.31 -16.68
CA LEU A 209 -10.17 -25.47 -17.29
C LEU A 209 -9.50 -26.36 -16.23
N LEU A 210 -8.78 -25.76 -15.29
CA LEU A 210 -8.12 -26.47 -14.18
C LEU A 210 -9.14 -27.10 -13.21
N ALA A 211 -10.23 -26.39 -12.90
CA ALA A 211 -11.30 -26.93 -12.06
C ALA A 211 -12.01 -28.13 -12.70
N PHE A 212 -12.36 -28.05 -14.00
CA PHE A 212 -12.93 -29.18 -14.74
C PHE A 212 -11.96 -30.37 -14.78
N SER A 213 -10.67 -30.11 -15.08
CA SER A 213 -9.63 -31.13 -15.13
C SER A 213 -9.46 -31.87 -13.80
N LEU A 214 -9.40 -31.14 -12.68
CA LEU A 214 -9.25 -31.73 -11.36
C LEU A 214 -10.45 -32.61 -10.98
N VAL A 215 -11.67 -32.12 -11.20
CA VAL A 215 -12.90 -32.88 -10.88
C VAL A 215 -13.02 -34.14 -11.74
N ASP A 216 -12.77 -34.04 -13.05
CA ASP A 216 -12.82 -35.17 -13.97
C ASP A 216 -11.74 -36.22 -13.64
N THR A 217 -10.53 -35.78 -13.27
CA THR A 217 -9.45 -36.68 -12.86
C THR A 217 -9.82 -37.50 -11.62
N LEU A 218 -10.39 -36.87 -10.59
CA LEU A 218 -10.79 -37.57 -9.36
C LEU A 218 -12.03 -38.45 -9.57
N ALA A 219 -12.97 -38.04 -10.43
CA ALA A 219 -14.18 -38.81 -10.71
C ALA A 219 -13.90 -40.16 -11.42
N ARG A 220 -12.74 -40.27 -12.08
CA ARG A 220 -12.28 -41.48 -12.79
C ARG A 220 -11.49 -42.46 -11.93
N GLN A 221 -11.20 -42.15 -10.67
CA GLN A 221 -10.49 -43.05 -9.77
C GLN A 221 -11.45 -44.05 -9.10
N ASP A 222 -10.99 -45.29 -8.91
CA ASP A 222 -11.79 -46.38 -8.34
C ASP A 222 -12.31 -46.08 -6.92
N GLU A 223 -11.60 -45.22 -6.17
CA GLU A 223 -11.91 -44.80 -4.79
C GLU A 223 -12.69 -43.47 -4.70
N ARG A 224 -13.36 -43.03 -5.78
CA ARG A 224 -14.03 -41.72 -5.85
C ARG A 224 -14.89 -41.36 -4.63
N LEU A 225 -15.63 -42.33 -4.07
CA LEU A 225 -16.53 -42.09 -2.94
C LEU A 225 -15.77 -41.76 -1.65
N ASP A 226 -14.59 -42.33 -1.45
CA ASP A 226 -13.76 -42.06 -0.29
C ASP A 226 -13.02 -40.72 -0.45
N ILE A 227 -12.51 -40.43 -1.66
CA ILE A 227 -11.87 -39.14 -1.96
C ILE A 227 -12.82 -37.96 -1.74
N PHE A 228 -14.06 -38.05 -2.26
CA PHE A 228 -15.06 -36.99 -2.05
C PHE A 228 -15.57 -36.91 -0.60
N ARG A 229 -15.51 -38.01 0.16
CA ARG A 229 -15.90 -38.03 1.58
C ARG A 229 -14.93 -37.26 2.48
N TYR A 230 -13.65 -37.19 2.11
CA TYR A 230 -12.62 -36.43 2.84
C TYR A 230 -12.37 -35.02 2.27
N ALA A 231 -13.06 -34.65 1.19
CA ALA A 231 -12.95 -33.32 0.61
C ALA A 231 -13.47 -32.25 1.59
N ALA A 232 -12.58 -31.35 2.03
CA ALA A 232 -12.89 -30.24 2.92
C ALA A 232 -13.34 -28.99 2.15
N GLY A 233 -13.61 -27.89 2.89
CA GLY A 233 -14.07 -26.61 2.31
C GLY A 233 -13.20 -26.09 1.17
N GLY A 234 -11.87 -26.18 1.28
CA GLY A 234 -10.96 -25.70 0.23
C GLY A 234 -11.10 -26.42 -1.11
N PHE A 235 -11.41 -27.73 -1.11
CA PHE A 235 -11.72 -28.45 -2.35
C PHE A 235 -13.01 -27.92 -2.97
N ARG A 236 -14.07 -27.77 -2.16
CA ARG A 236 -15.36 -27.24 -2.61
C ARG A 236 -15.21 -25.86 -3.23
N ASP A 237 -14.43 -24.98 -2.62
CA ASP A 237 -14.26 -23.61 -3.08
C ASP A 237 -13.46 -23.53 -4.39
N PHE A 238 -12.38 -24.32 -4.51
CA PHE A 238 -11.58 -24.40 -5.74
C PHE A 238 -12.37 -24.99 -6.91
N THR A 239 -13.14 -26.05 -6.67
CA THR A 239 -13.89 -26.75 -7.74
C THR A 239 -15.31 -26.22 -7.95
N ARG A 240 -15.74 -25.18 -7.21
CA ARG A 240 -17.11 -24.63 -7.30
C ARG A 240 -17.51 -24.29 -8.74
N ILE A 241 -16.58 -23.73 -9.50
CA ILE A 241 -16.78 -23.27 -10.88
C ILE A 241 -16.82 -24.40 -11.92
N ALA A 242 -16.42 -25.63 -11.55
CA ALA A 242 -16.61 -26.80 -12.42
C ALA A 242 -18.09 -27.22 -12.56
N GLY A 243 -19.00 -26.63 -11.77
CA GLY A 243 -20.44 -26.79 -11.91
C GLY A 243 -21.09 -25.94 -13.02
N SER A 244 -20.31 -25.11 -13.72
CA SER A 244 -20.82 -24.27 -14.82
C SER A 244 -21.19 -25.08 -16.07
N ASP A 245 -21.93 -24.45 -16.99
CA ASP A 245 -22.43 -25.10 -18.21
C ASP A 245 -21.29 -25.58 -19.13
N PRO A 246 -21.21 -26.90 -19.44
CA PRO A 246 -20.11 -27.46 -20.21
C PRO A 246 -20.12 -27.07 -21.69
N VAL A 247 -21.29 -26.76 -22.26
CA VAL A 247 -21.43 -26.37 -23.68
C VAL A 247 -20.90 -24.95 -23.87
N MET A 248 -21.27 -24.04 -22.98
CA MET A 248 -20.75 -22.67 -22.95
C MET A 248 -19.22 -22.65 -22.81
N TRP A 249 -18.67 -23.41 -21.85
CA TRP A 249 -17.22 -23.44 -21.62
C TRP A 249 -16.43 -24.07 -22.77
N ARG A 250 -16.97 -25.12 -23.41
CA ARG A 250 -16.41 -25.65 -24.66
C ARG A 250 -16.27 -24.53 -25.71
N ASP A 251 -17.33 -23.76 -25.91
CA ASP A 251 -17.35 -22.69 -26.91
C ASP A 251 -16.35 -21.58 -26.59
N ILE A 252 -16.22 -21.22 -25.32
CA ILE A 252 -15.22 -20.24 -24.83
C ILE A 252 -13.79 -20.73 -25.09
N PHE A 253 -13.48 -21.98 -24.76
CA PHE A 253 -12.14 -22.53 -24.98
C PHE A 253 -11.78 -22.64 -26.46
N ILE A 254 -12.75 -22.95 -27.33
CA ILE A 254 -12.56 -22.96 -28.78
C ILE A 254 -12.35 -21.53 -29.30
N ALA A 255 -13.18 -20.58 -28.86
CA ALA A 255 -13.15 -19.20 -29.34
C ALA A 255 -11.91 -18.42 -28.86
N ASN A 256 -11.40 -18.67 -27.65
CA ASN A 256 -10.19 -18.04 -27.11
C ASN A 256 -8.99 -19.00 -27.03
N LYS A 257 -8.91 -19.97 -27.95
CA LYS A 257 -7.93 -21.06 -27.94
C LYS A 257 -6.49 -20.57 -27.73
N GLN A 258 -6.06 -19.56 -28.48
CA GLN A 258 -4.67 -19.12 -28.46
C GLN A 258 -4.23 -18.56 -27.10
N ALA A 259 -5.04 -17.68 -26.49
CA ALA A 259 -4.70 -17.10 -25.19
C ALA A 259 -4.84 -18.11 -24.04
N VAL A 260 -5.82 -19.02 -24.12
CA VAL A 260 -5.99 -20.11 -23.15
C VAL A 260 -4.79 -21.05 -23.16
N LEU A 261 -4.32 -21.47 -24.34
CA LEU A 261 -3.15 -22.34 -24.45
C LEU A 261 -1.89 -21.67 -23.91
N ALA A 262 -1.64 -20.40 -24.27
CA ALA A 262 -0.49 -19.66 -23.74
C ALA A 262 -0.53 -19.55 -22.20
N SER A 263 -1.72 -19.35 -21.62
CA SER A 263 -1.89 -19.30 -20.16
C SER A 263 -1.70 -20.67 -19.50
N LEU A 264 -2.10 -21.75 -20.18
CA LEU A 264 -1.88 -23.11 -19.73
C LEU A 264 -0.38 -23.45 -19.72
N ASP A 265 0.36 -23.09 -20.76
CA ASP A 265 1.82 -23.29 -20.84
C ASP A 265 2.55 -22.58 -19.67
N ASP A 266 2.16 -21.34 -19.35
CA ASP A 266 2.67 -20.57 -18.20
C ASP A 266 2.41 -21.31 -16.87
N PHE A 267 1.22 -21.89 -16.71
CA PHE A 267 0.82 -22.65 -15.52
C PHE A 267 1.60 -23.96 -15.40
N GLU A 268 1.72 -24.73 -16.49
CA GLU A 268 2.48 -25.98 -16.52
C GLU A 268 3.94 -25.74 -16.12
N ALA A 269 4.57 -24.67 -16.61
CA ALA A 269 5.91 -24.29 -16.19
C ALA A 269 6.01 -23.98 -14.69
N GLY A 270 4.99 -23.36 -14.11
CA GLY A 270 4.90 -23.12 -12.66
C GLY A 270 4.73 -24.40 -11.84
N LEU A 271 3.86 -25.28 -12.29
CA LEU A 271 3.61 -26.57 -11.65
C LEU A 271 4.84 -27.48 -11.69
N GLU A 272 5.57 -27.48 -12.81
CA GLU A 272 6.82 -28.21 -12.96
C GLU A 272 7.91 -27.71 -12.00
N ARG A 273 7.99 -26.39 -11.74
CA ARG A 273 8.89 -25.84 -10.71
C ARG A 273 8.52 -26.33 -9.31
N LEU A 274 7.24 -26.28 -8.96
CA LEU A 274 6.75 -26.78 -7.67
C LEU A 274 7.01 -28.27 -7.52
N ARG A 275 6.76 -29.05 -8.56
CA ARG A 275 7.02 -30.49 -8.60
C ARG A 275 8.48 -30.80 -8.27
N ARG A 276 9.43 -30.12 -8.92
CA ARG A 276 10.86 -30.30 -8.65
C ARG A 276 11.24 -29.93 -7.22
N ALA A 277 10.69 -28.85 -6.67
CA ALA A 277 10.95 -28.46 -5.29
C ALA A 277 10.45 -29.52 -4.29
N VAL A 278 9.27 -30.10 -4.54
CA VAL A 278 8.74 -31.23 -3.74
C VAL A 278 9.62 -32.47 -3.88
N GLU A 279 9.99 -32.86 -5.10
CA GLU A 279 10.83 -34.04 -5.36
C GLU A 279 12.23 -33.91 -4.73
N ALA A 280 12.79 -32.69 -4.69
CA ALA A 280 14.08 -32.41 -4.09
C ALA A 280 14.04 -32.17 -2.57
N GLY A 281 12.86 -31.99 -1.97
CA GLY A 281 12.72 -31.57 -0.57
C GLY A 281 13.24 -30.14 -0.32
N ASP A 282 13.20 -29.27 -1.33
CA ASP A 282 13.71 -27.90 -1.29
C ASP A 282 12.72 -26.98 -0.55
N SER A 283 12.91 -26.86 0.77
CA SER A 283 12.05 -26.06 1.65
C SER A 283 12.03 -24.58 1.25
N ASP A 284 13.17 -24.02 0.85
CA ASP A 284 13.30 -22.60 0.55
C ASP A 284 12.53 -22.23 -0.73
N ALA A 285 12.63 -23.08 -1.76
CA ALA A 285 11.88 -22.88 -3.00
C ALA A 285 10.37 -23.02 -2.78
N LEU A 286 9.93 -23.93 -1.91
CA LEU A 286 8.53 -24.10 -1.53
C LEU A 286 8.01 -22.88 -0.77
N ILE A 287 8.70 -22.46 0.31
CA ILE A 287 8.33 -21.28 1.09
C ILE A 287 8.27 -20.04 0.19
N ALA A 288 9.30 -19.80 -0.62
CA ALA A 288 9.32 -18.65 -1.51
C ALA A 288 8.15 -18.66 -2.52
N THR A 289 7.74 -19.84 -3.00
CA THR A 289 6.61 -19.95 -3.94
C THR A 289 5.26 -19.77 -3.24
N PHE A 290 5.08 -20.37 -2.07
CA PHE A 290 3.85 -20.24 -1.28
C PHE A 290 3.67 -18.83 -0.75
N ASP A 291 4.75 -18.18 -0.31
CA ASP A 291 4.72 -16.81 0.18
C ASP A 291 4.32 -15.84 -0.94
N ARG A 292 4.95 -15.95 -2.12
CA ARG A 292 4.53 -15.18 -3.31
C ARG A 292 3.07 -15.41 -3.69
N ALA A 293 2.60 -16.67 -3.65
CA ALA A 293 1.21 -16.99 -3.97
C ALA A 293 0.22 -16.44 -2.93
N SER A 294 0.56 -16.58 -1.64
CA SER A 294 -0.20 -16.02 -0.51
C SER A 294 -0.29 -14.50 -0.63
N HIS A 295 0.83 -13.83 -0.89
CA HIS A 295 0.88 -12.38 -1.09
C HIS A 295 0.10 -11.93 -2.33
N ALA A 296 0.23 -12.62 -3.46
CA ALA A 296 -0.56 -12.29 -4.65
C ALA A 296 -2.06 -12.45 -4.39
N ARG A 297 -2.46 -13.46 -3.60
CA ARG A 297 -3.86 -13.68 -3.19
C ARG A 297 -4.37 -12.55 -2.31
N HIS A 298 -3.60 -12.21 -1.29
CA HIS A 298 -3.85 -11.09 -0.38
C HIS A 298 -3.97 -9.77 -1.16
N TYR A 299 -3.01 -9.48 -2.03
CA TYR A 299 -3.05 -8.33 -2.94
C TYR A 299 -4.22 -8.37 -3.94
N PHE A 300 -4.71 -9.55 -4.32
CA PHE A 300 -5.88 -9.63 -5.19
C PHE A 300 -7.19 -9.42 -4.41
N ASP A 301 -7.30 -9.93 -3.19
CA ASP A 301 -8.44 -9.68 -2.29
C ASP A 301 -8.58 -8.18 -1.98
N SER A 302 -7.46 -7.46 -1.90
CA SER A 302 -7.51 -5.99 -1.89
C SER A 302 -8.18 -5.36 -3.10
N LEU A 303 -7.82 -5.84 -4.29
CA LEU A 303 -8.27 -5.23 -5.52
C LEU A 303 -9.78 -5.49 -5.72
N LEU A 304 -10.26 -6.66 -5.32
CA LEU A 304 -11.65 -7.09 -5.50
C LEU A 304 -12.65 -6.41 -4.57
N ASN A 305 -12.30 -6.17 -3.31
CA ASN A 305 -13.29 -5.72 -2.34
C ASN A 305 -13.74 -4.25 -2.56
N LYS A 306 -13.25 -3.51 -3.56
CA LYS A 306 -13.23 -2.01 -3.55
C LYS A 306 -12.78 -1.46 -2.17
N THR A 307 -12.14 -2.32 -1.39
CA THR A 307 -11.75 -2.21 -0.01
C THR A 307 -10.34 -2.74 -0.08
N SER A 308 -9.51 -1.80 -0.37
CA SER A 308 -8.17 -1.96 -0.81
C SER A 308 -7.32 -2.66 0.27
N TYR A 309 -6.14 -3.14 -0.11
CA TYR A 309 -5.00 -3.29 0.81
C TYR A 309 -4.42 -1.89 1.00
N GLN A 310 -4.86 -0.94 0.17
CA GLN A 310 -5.01 0.48 0.48
C GLN A 310 -6.14 0.81 1.50
N ALA A 311 -7.00 -0.12 1.95
CA ALA A 311 -8.06 0.12 2.96
C ALA A 311 -7.71 -0.46 4.33
N GLU A 312 -6.64 -1.23 4.43
CA GLU A 312 -5.85 -1.23 5.66
C GLU A 312 -4.68 -0.22 5.59
N TYR A 313 -4.13 0.12 4.41
CA TYR A 313 -2.86 0.87 4.36
C TYR A 313 -2.62 1.90 3.22
N ASN A 314 -3.63 2.52 2.60
CA ASN A 314 -3.40 3.71 1.75
C ASN A 314 -4.66 4.56 1.46
N MET A 315 -4.72 5.72 2.10
CA MET A 315 -5.40 6.92 1.58
C MET A 315 -6.85 6.73 1.06
N GLN A 316 -7.77 6.28 1.91
CA GLN A 316 -8.95 7.14 2.03
C GLN A 316 -8.42 8.50 2.52
N SER A 317 -9.02 9.61 2.12
CA SER A 317 -8.93 10.81 2.94
C SER A 317 -9.20 10.35 4.37
N GLN A 318 -8.15 10.16 5.18
CA GLN A 318 -8.32 9.73 6.55
C GLN A 318 -9.25 10.79 7.08
N GLY A 319 -10.49 10.40 7.41
CA GLY A 319 -11.36 11.32 8.13
C GLY A 319 -10.50 11.80 9.28
N LYS A 320 -10.22 13.12 9.31
CA LYS A 320 -9.14 13.71 10.11
C LYS A 320 -9.06 13.02 11.47
N VAL A 321 -8.09 12.11 11.64
CA VAL A 321 -7.99 11.37 12.91
C VAL A 321 -7.64 12.41 13.94
N THR A 322 -8.53 12.58 14.90
CA THR A 322 -8.43 13.65 15.89
C THR A 322 -8.22 13.01 17.25
N TYR A 323 -7.17 13.41 17.95
CA TYR A 323 -6.98 13.03 19.35
C TYR A 323 -7.60 14.08 20.25
N ARG A 324 -8.54 13.68 21.09
CA ARG A 324 -8.97 14.50 22.23
C ARG A 324 -8.25 14.00 23.47
N VAL A 325 -7.49 14.88 24.10
CA VAL A 325 -6.68 14.53 25.26
C VAL A 325 -7.12 15.37 26.45
N ARG A 326 -7.62 14.69 27.47
CA ARG A 326 -8.14 15.31 28.70
C ARG A 326 -6.99 15.76 29.62
N PRO A 327 -7.18 16.84 30.38
CA PRO A 327 -6.24 17.26 31.42
C PRO A 327 -5.94 16.19 32.45
N GLY A 328 -4.69 16.16 32.89
CA GLY A 328 -4.24 15.33 34.00
C GLY A 328 -3.90 13.89 33.64
N GLY A 329 -3.44 13.16 34.65
CA GLY A 329 -2.88 11.82 34.52
C GLY A 329 -1.78 11.61 35.57
N GLN A 330 -1.33 10.37 35.74
CA GLN A 330 -0.31 10.05 36.76
C GLN A 330 1.09 9.91 36.18
N ALA A 331 1.22 9.58 34.90
CA ALA A 331 2.48 9.25 34.25
C ALA A 331 3.29 8.23 35.07
N LYS A 332 2.67 7.07 35.38
CA LYS A 332 3.30 5.99 36.16
C LYS A 332 3.25 4.67 35.41
N GLY A 333 4.33 3.92 35.44
CA GLY A 333 4.34 2.55 34.94
C GLY A 333 5.69 2.09 34.41
N ARG A 334 5.70 0.84 33.95
CA ARG A 334 6.82 0.24 33.24
C ARG A 334 6.36 -0.08 31.82
N LEU A 335 7.03 0.46 30.82
CA LEU A 335 6.65 0.33 29.42
C LEU A 335 7.83 -0.17 28.59
N ARG A 336 7.52 -0.86 27.49
CA ARG A 336 8.43 -1.09 26.38
C ARG A 336 7.83 -0.42 25.16
N VAL A 337 8.52 0.57 24.61
CA VAL A 337 8.09 1.25 23.38
C VAL A 337 8.49 0.43 22.14
N PRO A 338 7.89 0.69 20.97
CA PRO A 338 8.24 -0.01 19.73
C PRO A 338 9.74 0.08 19.40
N GLY A 339 10.22 -0.85 18.56
CA GLY A 339 11.61 -0.90 18.14
C GLY A 339 12.05 0.32 17.34
N ASP A 340 13.36 0.58 17.34
CA ASP A 340 13.98 1.64 16.55
C ASP A 340 13.71 1.45 15.06
N LYS A 341 13.11 2.49 14.44
CA LYS A 341 12.78 2.49 13.02
C LYS A 341 14.01 2.33 12.13
N SER A 342 15.10 3.02 12.46
CA SER A 342 16.33 3.05 11.66
C SER A 342 17.04 1.68 11.67
N ILE A 343 17.05 1.02 12.82
CA ILE A 343 17.60 -0.33 13.00
C ILE A 343 16.69 -1.37 12.34
N SER A 344 15.36 -1.21 12.45
CA SER A 344 14.39 -2.09 11.78
C SER A 344 14.60 -2.14 10.27
N HIS A 345 14.72 -0.99 9.59
CA HIS A 345 15.04 -0.93 8.16
C HIS A 345 16.32 -1.70 7.81
N ARG A 346 17.39 -1.45 8.56
CA ARG A 346 18.72 -2.04 8.31
C ARG A 346 18.75 -3.52 8.61
N SER A 347 17.98 -4.01 9.58
CA SER A 347 17.88 -5.43 9.90
C SER A 347 17.36 -6.24 8.71
N ILE A 348 16.35 -5.70 8.00
CA ILE A 348 15.83 -6.30 6.76
C ILE A 348 16.89 -6.22 5.66
N MET A 349 17.44 -5.01 5.41
CA MET A 349 18.39 -4.79 4.32
C MET A 349 19.62 -5.69 4.42
N LEU A 350 20.24 -5.75 5.60
CA LEU A 350 21.47 -6.51 5.82
C LEU A 350 21.17 -8.00 5.98
N GLY A 351 20.06 -8.37 6.64
CA GLY A 351 19.61 -9.75 6.75
C GLY A 351 19.33 -10.39 5.40
N ALA A 352 18.75 -9.62 4.47
CA ALA A 352 18.49 -10.07 3.11
C ALA A 352 19.79 -10.35 2.31
N LEU A 353 20.82 -9.53 2.52
CA LEU A 353 22.12 -9.65 1.82
C LEU A 353 23.10 -10.61 2.50
N ALA A 354 22.78 -11.10 3.69
CA ALA A 354 23.65 -11.98 4.46
C ALA A 354 23.61 -13.44 3.96
N GLU A 355 24.68 -14.18 4.26
CA GLU A 355 24.71 -15.63 4.13
C GLU A 355 24.07 -16.28 5.37
N GLY A 356 22.99 -17.03 5.16
CA GLY A 356 22.27 -17.76 6.21
C GLY A 356 20.97 -17.08 6.68
N VAL A 357 20.47 -17.48 7.84
CA VAL A 357 19.18 -17.04 8.39
C VAL A 357 19.38 -15.98 9.48
N THR A 358 18.74 -14.82 9.31
CA THR A 358 18.74 -13.72 10.29
C THR A 358 17.42 -13.73 11.05
N GLU A 359 17.47 -13.83 12.37
CA GLU A 359 16.29 -13.75 13.25
C GLU A 359 16.23 -12.37 13.91
N VAL A 360 15.19 -11.60 13.63
CA VAL A 360 14.96 -10.26 14.19
C VAL A 360 13.90 -10.31 15.27
N LYS A 361 14.18 -9.71 16.43
CA LYS A 361 13.23 -9.45 17.53
C LYS A 361 13.10 -7.95 17.76
N GLY A 362 11.95 -7.51 18.24
CA GLY A 362 11.68 -6.09 18.49
C GLY A 362 11.50 -5.26 17.21
N PHE A 363 11.27 -5.90 16.06
CA PHE A 363 11.06 -5.20 14.79
C PHE A 363 9.87 -4.23 14.87
N LEU A 364 10.04 -3.02 14.35
CA LEU A 364 8.96 -2.05 14.26
C LEU A 364 8.02 -2.41 13.10
N GLU A 365 6.78 -2.79 13.41
CA GLU A 365 5.71 -3.06 12.44
C GLU A 365 5.01 -1.78 11.95
N GLY A 366 5.79 -0.73 11.69
CA GLY A 366 5.31 0.52 11.11
C GLY A 366 5.32 0.48 9.58
N GLU A 367 4.50 1.33 8.95
CA GLU A 367 4.33 1.40 7.49
C GLU A 367 5.67 1.48 6.73
N ASP A 368 6.57 2.35 7.18
CA ASP A 368 7.91 2.52 6.60
C ASP A 368 8.72 1.20 6.59
N SER A 369 8.74 0.49 7.72
CA SER A 369 9.50 -0.75 7.90
C SER A 369 8.87 -1.89 7.11
N LEU A 370 7.53 -1.95 7.05
CA LEU A 370 6.78 -2.94 6.27
C LEU A 370 7.01 -2.75 4.77
N ALA A 371 7.06 -1.51 4.28
CA ALA A 371 7.38 -1.23 2.88
C ALA A 371 8.79 -1.70 2.51
N THR A 372 9.74 -1.60 3.45
CA THR A 372 11.10 -2.14 3.26
C THR A 372 11.08 -3.66 3.15
N LEU A 373 10.38 -4.34 4.06
CA LEU A 373 10.23 -5.79 4.05
C LEU A 373 9.61 -6.29 2.74
N GLN A 374 8.54 -5.62 2.29
CA GLN A 374 7.85 -5.95 1.04
C GLN A 374 8.77 -5.81 -0.18
N ALA A 375 9.56 -4.74 -0.26
CA ALA A 375 10.50 -4.55 -1.37
C ALA A 375 11.53 -5.70 -1.48
N PHE A 376 12.03 -6.22 -0.35
CA PHE A 376 12.94 -7.37 -0.38
C PHE A 376 12.26 -8.69 -0.77
N ARG A 377 10.98 -8.88 -0.39
CA ARG A 377 10.19 -10.01 -0.91
C ARG A 377 10.04 -9.94 -2.43
N GLU A 378 9.76 -8.76 -2.97
CA GLU A 378 9.66 -8.54 -4.42
C GLU A 378 10.98 -8.77 -5.15
N MET A 379 12.11 -8.54 -4.48
CA MET A 379 13.44 -8.89 -4.96
C MET A 379 13.85 -10.35 -4.68
N GLY A 380 12.90 -11.20 -4.26
CA GLY A 380 13.08 -12.65 -4.18
C GLY A 380 13.65 -13.19 -2.88
N VAL A 381 13.70 -12.38 -1.81
CA VAL A 381 14.12 -12.81 -0.47
C VAL A 381 12.94 -13.46 0.23
N ALA A 382 13.13 -14.65 0.83
CA ALA A 382 12.11 -15.27 1.66
C ALA A 382 12.16 -14.65 3.06
N ILE A 383 11.06 -14.01 3.48
CA ILE A 383 10.94 -13.35 4.77
C ILE A 383 9.66 -13.82 5.45
N GLU A 384 9.79 -14.42 6.64
CA GLU A 384 8.67 -14.81 7.49
C GLU A 384 8.33 -13.69 8.48
N GLY A 385 7.03 -13.46 8.72
CA GLY A 385 6.55 -12.39 9.58
C GLY A 385 6.34 -11.04 8.84
N PRO A 386 6.27 -9.91 9.56
CA PRO A 386 6.46 -9.81 10.99
C PRO A 386 5.29 -10.41 11.78
N HIS A 387 5.57 -10.88 13.00
CA HIS A 387 4.54 -11.24 13.97
C HIS A 387 5.02 -10.86 15.38
N GLN A 388 4.37 -9.87 15.99
CA GLN A 388 4.71 -9.38 17.33
C GLN A 388 6.20 -8.98 17.44
N GLY A 389 6.67 -8.23 16.45
CA GLY A 389 8.04 -7.75 16.34
C GLY A 389 9.06 -8.84 16.00
N ARG A 390 8.63 -10.02 15.55
CA ARG A 390 9.53 -11.10 15.11
C ARG A 390 9.53 -11.24 13.60
N VAL A 391 10.72 -11.31 13.00
CA VAL A 391 10.92 -11.51 11.56
C VAL A 391 12.03 -12.55 11.37
N THR A 392 11.86 -13.49 10.45
CA THR A 392 12.92 -14.43 10.02
C THR A 392 13.25 -14.14 8.57
N ILE A 393 14.52 -13.83 8.28
CA ILE A 393 14.98 -13.45 6.94
C ILE A 393 15.93 -14.55 6.46
N HIS A 394 15.58 -15.19 5.35
CA HIS A 394 16.44 -16.15 4.68
C HIS A 394 17.31 -15.39 3.68
N GLY A 395 18.53 -15.05 4.13
CA GLY A 395 19.47 -14.24 3.37
C GLY A 395 19.88 -14.91 2.06
N VAL A 396 19.99 -14.11 1.00
CA VAL A 396 20.32 -14.59 -0.35
C VAL A 396 21.77 -14.32 -0.73
N GLY A 397 22.57 -13.82 0.21
CA GLY A 397 23.94 -13.37 -0.05
C GLY A 397 24.02 -12.07 -0.85
N MET A 398 25.24 -11.54 -0.99
CA MET A 398 25.49 -10.22 -1.58
C MET A 398 24.93 -10.07 -3.01
N HIS A 399 24.88 -11.16 -3.78
CA HIS A 399 24.50 -11.16 -5.19
C HIS A 399 23.23 -11.98 -5.50
N GLY A 400 22.45 -12.37 -4.48
CA GLY A 400 21.27 -13.22 -4.67
C GLY A 400 19.96 -12.50 -4.91
N LEU A 401 19.93 -11.16 -4.80
CA LEU A 401 18.73 -10.37 -5.11
C LEU A 401 18.33 -10.54 -6.58
N LYS A 402 17.03 -10.52 -6.84
CA LYS A 402 16.43 -10.67 -8.16
C LYS A 402 15.75 -9.39 -8.59
N ALA A 403 15.69 -9.17 -9.90
CA ALA A 403 14.98 -8.04 -10.48
C ALA A 403 13.50 -8.06 -10.08
N PRO A 404 12.97 -6.96 -9.51
CA PRO A 404 11.55 -6.87 -9.21
C PRO A 404 10.73 -6.80 -10.51
N ALA A 405 9.49 -7.27 -10.47
CA ALA A 405 8.61 -7.28 -11.65
C ALA A 405 8.10 -5.89 -12.07
N GLY A 406 8.24 -4.88 -11.19
CA GLY A 406 7.81 -3.51 -11.40
C GLY A 406 8.51 -2.54 -10.44
N PRO A 407 8.03 -1.29 -10.33
CA PRO A 407 8.58 -0.31 -9.41
C PRO A 407 8.45 -0.74 -7.95
N LEU A 408 9.51 -0.55 -7.18
CA LEU A 408 9.52 -0.74 -5.74
C LEU A 408 8.91 0.50 -5.06
N TYR A 409 7.76 0.32 -4.43
CA TYR A 409 7.07 1.38 -3.68
C TYR A 409 7.52 1.37 -2.22
N VAL A 410 8.07 2.50 -1.74
CA VAL A 410 8.58 2.62 -0.36
C VAL A 410 7.75 3.53 0.55
N GLY A 411 6.48 3.80 0.18
CA GLY A 411 5.58 4.64 0.98
C GLY A 411 6.11 6.07 1.14
N ASN A 412 6.08 6.58 2.38
CA ASN A 412 6.64 7.87 2.77
C ASN A 412 8.11 7.75 3.28
N SER A 413 8.69 6.55 3.26
CA SER A 413 9.99 6.30 3.89
C SER A 413 11.15 6.91 3.10
N GLY A 414 11.54 8.12 3.48
CA GLY A 414 12.75 8.77 2.97
C GLY A 414 14.03 8.00 3.30
N THR A 415 14.02 7.23 4.40
CA THR A 415 15.12 6.34 4.77
C THR A 415 15.24 5.18 3.77
N ALA A 416 14.14 4.47 3.49
CA ALA A 416 14.15 3.36 2.54
C ALA A 416 14.58 3.83 1.14
N MET A 417 13.95 4.89 0.60
CA MET A 417 14.27 5.47 -0.71
C MET A 417 15.78 5.73 -0.89
N ARG A 418 16.41 6.37 0.10
CA ARG A 418 17.82 6.78 0.02
C ARG A 418 18.79 5.63 0.23
N LEU A 419 18.53 4.74 1.18
CA LEU A 419 19.40 3.58 1.41
C LEU A 419 19.30 2.58 0.26
N PHE A 420 18.09 2.36 -0.28
CA PHE A 420 17.87 1.52 -1.45
C PHE A 420 18.59 2.07 -2.68
N SER A 421 18.65 3.40 -2.85
CA SER A 421 19.40 3.99 -3.97
C SER A 421 20.85 3.52 -4.00
N GLY A 422 21.52 3.45 -2.84
CA GLY A 422 22.89 2.95 -2.75
C GLY A 422 23.01 1.45 -2.95
N LEU A 423 22.13 0.67 -2.31
CA LEU A 423 22.11 -0.79 -2.43
C LEU A 423 21.81 -1.26 -3.85
N LEU A 424 20.82 -0.63 -4.50
CA LEU A 424 20.36 -0.97 -5.85
C LEU A 424 21.33 -0.52 -6.93
N ALA A 425 22.10 0.55 -6.69
CA ALA A 425 23.16 0.98 -7.61
C ALA A 425 24.25 -0.09 -7.82
N GLY A 426 24.44 -1.00 -6.85
CA GLY A 426 25.38 -2.11 -6.93
C GLY A 426 24.83 -3.41 -7.53
N GLN A 427 23.55 -3.44 -7.92
CA GLN A 427 22.90 -4.67 -8.43
C GLN A 427 23.11 -4.88 -9.93
N ALA A 428 22.96 -6.13 -10.37
CA ALA A 428 23.09 -6.51 -11.78
C ALA A 428 21.85 -6.18 -12.64
N PHE A 429 20.77 -5.68 -12.05
CA PHE A 429 19.48 -5.47 -12.71
C PHE A 429 18.97 -4.03 -12.58
N ASP A 430 18.15 -3.62 -13.54
CA ASP A 430 17.46 -2.33 -13.52
C ASP A 430 16.39 -2.30 -12.43
N SER A 431 16.21 -1.16 -11.77
CA SER A 431 15.18 -0.96 -10.75
C SER A 431 14.58 0.44 -10.83
N GLU A 432 13.33 0.57 -10.38
CA GLU A 432 12.63 1.85 -10.24
C GLU A 432 12.15 1.99 -8.79
N LEU A 433 12.48 3.11 -8.14
CA LEU A 433 12.04 3.44 -6.79
C LEU A 433 11.00 4.57 -6.84
N THR A 434 9.87 4.37 -6.16
CA THR A 434 8.80 5.37 -6.06
C THR A 434 8.18 5.41 -4.66
N GLY A 435 7.35 6.41 -4.39
CA GLY A 435 6.75 6.66 -3.08
C GLY A 435 5.41 7.38 -3.17
N ASP A 436 4.89 7.79 -2.02
CA ASP A 436 3.66 8.58 -1.94
C ASP A 436 3.82 10.02 -2.47
N GLU A 437 2.74 10.80 -2.41
CA GLU A 437 2.72 12.19 -2.88
C GLU A 437 3.67 13.11 -2.10
N SER A 438 3.97 12.79 -0.83
CA SER A 438 4.92 13.55 0.00
C SER A 438 6.36 13.26 -0.42
N LEU A 439 6.71 11.98 -0.54
CA LEU A 439 8.06 11.51 -0.83
C LEU A 439 8.50 11.86 -2.26
N THR A 440 7.57 11.84 -3.22
CA THR A 440 7.82 12.22 -4.61
C THR A 440 8.19 13.70 -4.80
N LYS A 441 7.99 14.55 -3.78
CA LYS A 441 8.43 15.96 -3.79
C LYS A 441 9.79 16.18 -3.12
N ARG A 442 10.38 15.14 -2.50
CA ARG A 442 11.63 15.27 -1.74
C ARG A 442 12.86 15.13 -2.64
N PRO A 443 13.86 16.02 -2.53
CA PRO A 443 15.04 15.97 -3.38
C PRO A 443 15.94 14.77 -3.07
N MET A 444 16.36 14.08 -4.12
CA MET A 444 17.21 12.89 -4.11
C MET A 444 18.62 13.14 -4.67
N GLY A 445 18.92 14.35 -5.16
CA GLY A 445 20.26 14.72 -5.64
C GLY A 445 21.37 14.43 -4.60
N ARG A 446 21.10 14.68 -3.32
CA ARG A 446 22.03 14.41 -2.21
C ARG A 446 22.55 12.96 -2.12
N VAL A 447 21.82 11.99 -2.67
CA VAL A 447 22.28 10.58 -2.80
C VAL A 447 22.61 10.21 -4.24
N ALA A 448 21.84 10.69 -5.22
CA ALA A 448 22.06 10.36 -6.63
C ALA A 448 23.38 10.92 -7.16
N ASP A 449 23.76 12.14 -6.78
CA ASP A 449 24.98 12.79 -7.26
C ASP A 449 26.25 12.06 -6.82
N PRO A 450 26.47 11.75 -5.53
CA PRO A 450 27.65 10.98 -5.13
C PRO A 450 27.62 9.53 -5.65
N LEU A 451 26.46 8.90 -5.84
CA LEU A 451 26.39 7.60 -6.50
C LEU A 451 26.82 7.65 -7.97
N ARG A 452 26.48 8.73 -8.69
CA ARG A 452 27.00 8.96 -10.06
C ARG A 452 28.52 9.12 -10.07
N LEU A 453 29.11 9.75 -9.05
CA LEU A 453 30.58 9.81 -8.89
C LEU A 453 31.20 8.42 -8.69
N MET A 454 30.49 7.50 -8.05
CA MET A 454 30.90 6.09 -7.93
C MET A 454 30.75 5.31 -9.25
N GLY A 455 30.09 5.86 -10.26
CA GLY A 455 29.84 5.22 -11.55
C GLY A 455 28.42 4.68 -11.75
N ALA A 456 27.50 4.92 -10.82
CA ALA A 456 26.09 4.53 -10.97
C ALA A 456 25.40 5.36 -12.07
N THR A 457 24.47 4.74 -12.79
CA THR A 457 23.59 5.44 -13.73
C THR A 457 22.19 5.53 -13.11
N ILE A 458 21.81 6.74 -12.69
CA ILE A 458 20.57 7.02 -11.98
C ILE A 458 19.87 8.20 -12.65
N ASP A 459 18.67 7.96 -13.16
CA ASP A 459 17.77 8.99 -13.68
C ASP A 459 16.76 9.39 -12.60
N THR A 460 16.52 10.69 -12.47
CA THR A 460 15.54 11.28 -11.56
C THR A 460 14.44 11.95 -12.36
N ALA A 461 13.26 12.11 -11.78
CA ALA A 461 12.24 12.99 -12.33
C ALA A 461 12.68 14.47 -12.26
N GLU A 462 11.82 15.36 -12.78
CA GLU A 462 12.02 16.81 -12.74
C GLU A 462 12.33 17.29 -11.32
N GLY A 463 13.27 18.22 -11.17
CA GLY A 463 13.72 18.73 -9.87
C GLY A 463 14.62 17.78 -9.06
N GLY A 464 15.03 16.63 -9.61
CA GLY A 464 15.90 15.68 -8.91
C GLY A 464 15.15 14.84 -7.86
N CYS A 465 13.86 14.59 -8.09
CA CYS A 465 12.96 13.89 -7.19
C CYS A 465 12.60 12.47 -7.71
N PRO A 466 11.95 11.62 -6.90
CA PRO A 466 11.39 10.35 -7.37
C PRO A 466 10.33 10.54 -8.48
N PRO A 467 10.05 9.51 -9.30
CA PRO A 467 10.67 8.18 -9.29
C PRO A 467 12.15 8.20 -9.68
N LEU A 468 12.94 7.30 -9.07
CA LEU A 468 14.36 7.09 -9.39
C LEU A 468 14.49 5.84 -10.24
N LYS A 469 15.08 5.94 -11.42
CA LYS A 469 15.39 4.79 -12.29
C LYS A 469 16.88 4.50 -12.21
N ILE A 470 17.23 3.35 -11.67
CA ILE A 470 18.61 2.93 -11.43
C ILE A 470 18.93 1.81 -12.42
N LYS A 471 19.94 2.04 -13.26
CA LYS A 471 20.46 1.06 -14.21
C LYS A 471 21.37 0.06 -13.51
N GLY A 472 21.10 -1.23 -13.71
CA GLY A 472 21.92 -2.31 -13.17
C GLY A 472 23.21 -2.55 -13.94
N GLY A 473 24.10 -3.35 -13.35
CA GLY A 473 25.33 -3.81 -13.98
C GLY A 473 26.46 -2.76 -14.03
N ALA A 474 26.32 -1.65 -13.32
CA ALA A 474 27.36 -0.63 -13.22
C ALA A 474 28.56 -1.16 -12.42
N ALA A 475 29.77 -0.94 -12.93
CA ALA A 475 31.00 -1.21 -12.20
C ALA A 475 31.31 -0.05 -11.25
N LEU A 476 30.80 -0.12 -10.02
CA LEU A 476 31.00 0.92 -9.02
C LEU A 476 32.46 0.98 -8.55
N LYS A 477 32.96 2.18 -8.30
CA LYS A 477 34.28 2.44 -7.71
C LYS A 477 34.14 3.15 -6.37
N GLY A 478 34.94 2.75 -5.41
CA GLY A 478 35.04 3.43 -4.12
C GLY A 478 35.50 4.88 -4.32
N ILE A 479 34.93 5.78 -3.52
CA ILE A 479 35.23 7.21 -3.57
C ILE A 479 35.58 7.72 -2.18
N HIS A 480 36.31 8.84 -2.13
CA HIS A 480 36.43 9.65 -0.92
C HIS A 480 35.45 10.81 -1.06
N TYR A 481 34.48 10.89 -0.17
CA TYR A 481 33.40 11.86 -0.25
C TYR A 481 33.29 12.70 1.01
N ASP A 482 33.57 14.00 0.87
CA ASP A 482 33.30 15.00 1.89
C ASP A 482 31.82 15.41 1.79
N MET A 483 31.01 15.02 2.76
CA MET A 483 29.58 15.32 2.71
C MET A 483 29.34 16.83 2.88
N PRO A 484 28.54 17.47 1.99
CA PRO A 484 28.25 18.90 2.11
C PRO A 484 27.29 19.21 3.27
N MET A 485 26.64 18.20 3.85
CA MET A 485 25.78 18.33 5.02
C MET A 485 25.85 17.09 5.91
N ALA A 486 25.54 17.26 7.19
CA ALA A 486 25.43 16.16 8.14
C ALA A 486 24.18 15.33 7.81
N SER A 487 24.35 14.17 7.16
CA SER A 487 23.23 13.28 6.86
C SER A 487 23.62 11.80 6.98
N ALA A 488 23.06 11.14 8.00
CA ALA A 488 23.24 9.71 8.19
C ALA A 488 22.73 8.88 7.00
N GLN A 489 21.69 9.35 6.30
CA GLN A 489 21.13 8.66 5.14
C GLN A 489 22.06 8.72 3.92
N VAL A 490 22.72 9.86 3.68
CA VAL A 490 23.73 9.98 2.60
C VAL A 490 24.92 9.09 2.90
N LYS A 491 25.46 9.16 4.13
CA LYS A 491 26.52 8.24 4.58
C LYS A 491 26.14 6.78 4.38
N SER A 492 24.96 6.38 4.88
CA SER A 492 24.49 5.00 4.78
C SER A 492 24.34 4.55 3.33
N CYS A 493 23.79 5.40 2.46
CA CYS A 493 23.66 5.14 1.03
C CYS A 493 25.02 4.84 0.39
N LEU A 494 26.04 5.64 0.67
CA LEU A 494 27.37 5.46 0.09
C LEU A 494 28.10 4.25 0.66
N LEU A 495 27.96 3.97 1.96
CA LEU A 495 28.51 2.74 2.55
C LEU A 495 27.85 1.49 1.94
N LEU A 496 26.52 1.48 1.77
CA LEU A 496 25.80 0.37 1.14
C LEU A 496 26.21 0.16 -0.33
N ALA A 497 26.36 1.24 -1.11
CA ALA A 497 26.92 1.15 -2.46
C ALA A 497 28.38 0.66 -2.44
N GLY A 498 29.14 1.10 -1.44
CA GLY A 498 30.53 0.71 -1.22
C GLY A 498 30.72 -0.79 -0.99
N LEU A 499 29.70 -1.50 -0.49
CA LEU A 499 29.76 -2.96 -0.34
C LEU A 499 30.03 -3.67 -1.67
N TYR A 500 29.54 -3.09 -2.76
CA TYR A 500 29.64 -3.60 -4.14
C TYR A 500 30.76 -2.95 -4.96
N ALA A 501 31.39 -1.88 -4.45
CA ALA A 501 32.33 -1.09 -5.21
C ALA A 501 33.74 -1.70 -5.25
N GLU A 502 34.47 -1.47 -6.34
CA GLU A 502 35.90 -1.76 -6.40
C GLU A 502 36.68 -0.74 -5.55
N GLY A 503 37.48 -1.24 -4.60
CA GLY A 503 38.31 -0.39 -3.74
C GLY A 503 37.60 0.07 -2.47
N GLU A 504 38.09 1.18 -1.91
CA GLU A 504 37.67 1.69 -0.62
C GLU A 504 36.70 2.87 -0.79
N THR A 505 35.60 2.84 -0.03
CA THR A 505 34.64 3.96 0.03
C THR A 505 34.81 4.66 1.37
N ARG A 506 35.20 5.93 1.35
CA ARG A 506 35.36 6.79 2.53
C ARG A 506 34.33 7.92 2.52
N VAL A 507 33.67 8.13 3.66
CA VAL A 507 32.72 9.22 3.84
C VAL A 507 33.13 10.05 5.05
N ARG A 508 33.36 11.35 4.82
CA ARG A 508 33.66 12.34 5.87
C ARG A 508 32.42 13.19 6.16
N GLU A 509 32.05 13.26 7.43
CA GLU A 509 30.87 13.99 7.89
C GLU A 509 31.24 15.39 8.41
N PRO A 510 30.52 16.47 8.05
CA PRO A 510 30.82 17.80 8.57
C PRO A 510 30.42 17.98 10.04
N ALA A 511 29.50 17.13 10.53
CA ALA A 511 29.15 16.99 11.94
C ALA A 511 28.75 15.53 12.22
N PRO A 512 28.84 15.06 13.48
CA PRO A 512 28.45 13.70 13.83
C PRO A 512 27.00 13.40 13.46
N THR A 513 26.77 12.25 12.82
CA THR A 513 25.42 11.73 12.56
C THR A 513 25.29 10.31 13.10
N ARG A 514 24.05 9.80 13.11
CA ARG A 514 23.71 8.42 13.52
C ARG A 514 24.64 7.40 12.87
N ASP A 515 25.11 6.42 13.64
CA ASP A 515 26.10 5.41 13.21
C ASP A 515 25.53 3.97 13.12
N HIS A 516 24.20 3.84 13.06
CA HIS A 516 23.52 2.54 13.00
C HIS A 516 23.97 1.67 11.81
N THR A 517 24.31 2.26 10.66
CA THR A 517 24.78 1.50 9.50
C THR A 517 26.15 0.88 9.78
N GLU A 518 27.06 1.67 10.33
CA GLU A 518 28.40 1.24 10.68
C GLU A 518 28.37 0.14 11.75
N ARG A 519 27.57 0.31 12.79
CA ARG A 519 27.40 -0.68 13.86
C ARG A 519 26.80 -1.99 13.34
N MET A 520 25.72 -1.91 12.59
CA MET A 520 25.06 -3.11 12.08
C MET A 520 25.93 -3.82 11.05
N LEU A 521 26.61 -3.12 10.14
CA LEU A 521 27.55 -3.76 9.21
C LEU A 521 28.63 -4.54 9.96
N ASN A 522 29.24 -3.96 11.00
CA ASN A 522 30.18 -4.67 11.86
C ASN A 522 29.54 -5.87 12.57
N GLY A 523 28.30 -5.73 13.05
CA GLY A 523 27.53 -6.81 13.67
C GLY A 523 27.22 -7.98 12.73
N PHE A 524 27.05 -7.69 11.43
CA PHE A 524 26.94 -8.69 10.36
C PHE A 524 28.30 -9.17 9.83
N GLY A 525 29.40 -8.83 10.48
CA GLY A 525 30.75 -9.28 10.13
C GLY A 525 31.43 -8.51 8.99
N TYR A 526 30.86 -7.38 8.56
CA TYR A 526 31.46 -6.50 7.54
C TYR A 526 32.20 -5.35 8.21
N ASN A 527 33.53 -5.35 8.11
CA ASN A 527 34.36 -4.38 8.82
C ASN A 527 34.16 -2.95 8.29
N VAL A 528 33.66 -2.07 9.16
CA VAL A 528 33.56 -0.63 8.93
C VAL A 528 34.41 0.08 9.96
N THR A 529 35.40 0.84 9.51
CA THR A 529 36.31 1.58 10.40
C THR A 529 35.89 3.04 10.49
N ARG A 530 36.09 3.65 11.65
CA ARG A 530 35.82 5.06 11.90
C ARG A 530 36.98 5.71 12.65
N GLU A 531 37.46 6.83 12.13
CA GLU A 531 38.44 7.70 12.78
C GLU A 531 37.94 9.15 12.73
N GLY A 532 37.64 9.72 13.89
CA GLY A 532 37.10 11.08 14.00
C GLY A 532 35.80 11.27 13.21
N ASP A 533 35.84 12.17 12.23
CA ASP A 533 34.71 12.55 11.37
C ASP A 533 34.59 11.69 10.11
N THR A 534 35.45 10.69 9.93
CA THR A 534 35.53 9.87 8.71
C THR A 534 35.26 8.40 9.01
N CYS A 535 34.42 7.77 8.19
CA CYS A 535 34.15 6.33 8.22
C CYS A 535 34.40 5.70 6.83
N TRP A 536 34.81 4.44 6.80
CA TRP A 536 35.10 3.77 5.54
C TRP A 536 34.98 2.25 5.62
N LEU A 537 34.85 1.65 4.43
CA LEU A 537 34.87 0.21 4.23
C LEU A 537 35.53 -0.15 2.90
N GLN A 538 36.00 -1.39 2.82
CA GLN A 538 36.54 -2.00 1.61
C GLN A 538 35.45 -2.83 0.93
N GLY A 539 35.18 -2.57 -0.35
CA GLY A 539 34.16 -3.31 -1.09
C GLY A 539 34.57 -4.75 -1.44
N GLY A 540 33.56 -5.57 -1.78
CA GLY A 540 33.74 -6.99 -2.13
C GLY A 540 33.75 -7.97 -0.95
N GLY A 541 33.41 -7.51 0.27
CA GLY A 541 33.22 -8.36 1.44
C GLY A 541 31.92 -9.18 1.42
N MET A 542 31.64 -9.84 2.54
CA MET A 542 30.46 -10.70 2.74
C MET A 542 29.78 -10.36 4.08
N LEU A 543 28.45 -10.50 4.12
CA LEU A 543 27.64 -10.36 5.33
C LEU A 543 27.30 -11.75 5.87
N THR A 544 27.37 -11.94 7.19
CA THR A 544 27.03 -13.19 7.88
C THR A 544 25.76 -13.00 8.70
N ALA A 545 24.79 -13.89 8.52
CA ALA A 545 23.52 -13.81 9.22
C ALA A 545 23.68 -14.11 10.72
N GLY A 546 22.74 -13.60 11.53
CA GLY A 546 22.74 -13.80 12.97
C GLY A 546 21.48 -13.26 13.66
N PRO A 547 21.38 -13.43 14.98
CA PRO A 547 20.26 -12.86 15.74
C PRO A 547 20.42 -11.34 15.87
N ILE A 548 19.31 -10.62 15.68
CA ILE A 548 19.19 -9.18 15.90
C ILE A 548 18.08 -8.94 16.90
N ASP A 549 18.40 -8.22 17.97
CA ASP A 549 17.41 -7.73 18.92
C ASP A 549 17.40 -6.21 18.81
N VAL A 550 16.34 -5.70 18.18
CA VAL A 550 16.16 -4.28 17.86
C VAL A 550 15.83 -3.55 19.16
N PRO A 551 16.67 -2.59 19.59
CA PRO A 551 16.39 -1.76 20.76
C PRO A 551 15.10 -0.98 20.60
N SER A 552 14.43 -0.68 21.71
CA SER A 552 13.29 0.23 21.72
C SER A 552 13.74 1.65 21.30
N ASP A 553 12.93 2.31 20.48
CA ASP A 553 13.30 3.60 19.88
C ASP A 553 13.33 4.71 20.94
N ILE A 554 14.48 5.39 21.07
CA ILE A 554 14.62 6.55 21.97
C ILE A 554 13.77 7.74 21.53
N SER A 555 13.51 7.89 20.22
CA SER A 555 12.57 8.90 19.72
C SER A 555 11.15 8.66 20.24
N SER A 556 10.72 7.40 20.30
CA SER A 556 9.43 7.00 20.86
C SER A 556 9.42 7.10 22.39
N ALA A 557 10.51 6.68 23.03
CA ALA A 557 10.71 6.78 24.47
C ALA A 557 10.62 8.23 24.97
N THR A 558 11.09 9.19 24.17
CA THR A 558 11.15 10.62 24.50
C THR A 558 9.81 11.18 24.96
N PHE A 559 8.69 10.80 24.34
CA PHE A 559 7.38 11.30 24.76
C PHE A 559 7.04 10.90 26.19
N PHE A 560 7.37 9.66 26.58
CA PHE A 560 7.16 9.16 27.92
C PHE A 560 8.20 9.66 28.92
N LEU A 561 9.43 9.92 28.47
CA LEU A 561 10.45 10.62 29.28
C LEU A 561 9.96 12.01 29.67
N VAL A 562 9.50 12.80 28.70
CA VAL A 562 8.96 14.14 28.96
C VAL A 562 7.68 14.07 29.79
N ALA A 563 6.77 13.14 29.50
CA ALA A 563 5.54 12.95 30.29
C ALA A 563 5.84 12.75 31.79
N ALA A 564 6.84 11.93 32.14
CA ALA A 564 7.27 11.75 33.51
C ALA A 564 7.98 13.01 34.07
N ALA A 565 8.84 13.64 33.27
CA ALA A 565 9.60 14.82 33.69
C ALA A 565 8.70 16.00 34.08
N ILE A 566 7.54 16.17 33.41
CA ILE A 566 6.66 17.32 33.62
C ILE A 566 5.53 17.07 34.63
N THR A 567 5.28 15.82 35.03
CA THR A 567 4.08 15.45 35.81
C THR A 567 4.42 15.21 37.29
N PRO A 568 3.96 16.05 38.23
CA PRO A 568 4.23 15.87 39.65
C PRO A 568 3.88 14.48 40.17
N GLY A 569 4.87 13.84 40.81
CA GLY A 569 4.74 12.51 41.40
C GLY A 569 4.84 11.34 40.41
N ALA A 570 5.18 11.59 39.14
CA ALA A 570 5.41 10.56 38.13
C ALA A 570 6.63 9.68 38.40
N ASP A 571 6.58 8.44 37.91
CA ASP A 571 7.67 7.44 37.94
C ASP A 571 7.46 6.45 36.79
N ILE A 572 8.25 6.61 35.72
CA ILE A 572 8.20 5.74 34.54
C ILE A 572 9.53 5.02 34.38
N THR A 573 9.47 3.73 34.09
CA THR A 573 10.62 2.96 33.58
C THR A 573 10.35 2.54 32.13
N LEU A 574 11.23 2.94 31.22
CA LEU A 574 11.21 2.56 29.82
C LEU A 574 12.25 1.48 29.59
N GLU A 575 11.81 0.29 29.21
CA GLU A 575 12.67 -0.87 29.10
C GLU A 575 13.39 -0.92 27.75
N HIS A 576 14.62 -1.40 27.78
CA HIS A 576 15.36 -1.80 26.57
C HIS A 576 15.50 -0.69 25.52
N VAL A 577 15.64 0.57 25.95
CA VAL A 577 15.79 1.72 25.08
C VAL A 577 17.21 1.80 24.52
N GLY A 578 17.33 2.02 23.20
CA GLY A 578 18.61 2.27 22.56
C GLY A 578 19.23 3.57 23.08
N ILE A 579 20.42 3.49 23.66
CA ILE A 579 21.18 4.64 24.21
C ILE A 579 22.43 4.93 23.38
N ASN A 580 22.32 4.77 22.06
CA ASN A 580 23.39 5.09 21.13
C ASN A 580 23.83 6.56 21.33
N PRO A 581 25.12 6.86 21.57
CA PRO A 581 25.59 8.23 21.84
C PRO A 581 25.21 9.26 20.76
N THR A 582 24.96 8.81 19.53
CA THR A 582 24.50 9.66 18.43
C THR A 582 23.00 9.99 18.48
N ARG A 583 22.28 9.48 19.48
CA ARG A 583 20.82 9.59 19.68
C ARG A 583 20.40 10.01 21.09
N THR A 584 21.33 10.10 22.05
CA THR A 584 21.02 10.38 23.46
C THR A 584 20.89 11.87 23.79
N GLY A 585 20.76 12.75 22.78
CA GLY A 585 20.67 14.19 23.01
C GLY A 585 19.52 14.58 23.94
N VAL A 586 18.37 13.90 23.85
CA VAL A 586 17.25 14.09 24.78
C VAL A 586 17.60 13.79 26.24
N ILE A 587 18.38 12.73 26.49
CA ILE A 587 18.83 12.36 27.84
C ILE A 587 19.74 13.46 28.38
N ASN A 588 20.70 13.90 27.56
CA ASN A 588 21.66 14.94 27.92
C ASN A 588 20.94 16.27 28.23
N ILE A 589 19.98 16.67 27.39
CA ILE A 589 19.22 17.91 27.55
C ILE A 589 18.31 17.85 28.78
N LEU A 590 17.55 16.76 28.98
CA LEU A 590 16.71 16.62 30.18
C LEU A 590 17.55 16.61 31.46
N THR A 591 18.71 15.95 31.45
CA THR A 591 19.66 15.97 32.57
C THR A 591 20.17 17.39 32.84
N LEU A 592 20.52 18.15 31.79
CA LEU A 592 20.94 19.55 31.90
C LEU A 592 19.83 20.44 32.48
N MET A 593 18.58 20.16 32.13
CA MET A 593 17.39 20.83 32.70
C MET A 593 17.10 20.42 34.15
N GLY A 594 17.76 19.38 34.68
CA GLY A 594 17.62 18.93 36.07
C GLY A 594 16.66 17.74 36.27
N ALA A 595 16.32 17.00 35.22
CA ALA A 595 15.48 15.80 35.35
C ALA A 595 16.13 14.72 36.23
N ASP A 596 15.30 14.02 37.02
CA ASP A 596 15.71 12.83 37.78
C ASP A 596 15.61 11.60 36.87
N LEU A 597 16.67 11.39 36.09
CA LEU A 597 16.81 10.31 35.11
C LEU A 597 18.00 9.42 35.47
N THR A 598 17.78 8.11 35.46
CA THR A 598 18.81 7.09 35.70
C THR A 598 18.79 6.03 34.60
N LEU A 599 19.99 5.56 34.22
CA LEU A 599 20.16 4.42 33.33
C LEU A 599 20.37 3.17 34.19
N GLU A 600 19.59 2.15 33.94
CA GLU A 600 19.64 0.84 34.60
C GLU A 600 19.91 -0.24 33.54
N ASN A 601 20.50 -1.38 33.93
CA ASN A 601 20.67 -2.54 33.05
C ASN A 601 21.39 -2.27 31.71
N GLU A 602 22.38 -1.38 31.72
CA GLU A 602 23.20 -1.05 30.55
C GLU A 602 23.90 -2.29 29.98
N ARG A 603 23.75 -2.51 28.67
CA ARG A 603 24.34 -3.64 27.94
C ARG A 603 24.48 -3.32 26.46
N GLU A 604 25.19 -4.17 25.74
CA GLU A 604 25.28 -4.12 24.28
C GLU A 604 24.45 -5.25 23.65
N VAL A 605 23.69 -4.91 22.61
CA VAL A 605 22.81 -5.82 21.87
C VAL A 605 23.02 -5.57 20.38
N GLY A 606 23.57 -6.53 19.65
CA GLY A 606 23.83 -6.38 18.20
C GLY A 606 24.72 -5.19 17.84
N GLY A 607 25.66 -4.80 18.71
CA GLY A 607 26.53 -3.63 18.54
C GLY A 607 25.90 -2.29 18.94
N GLU A 608 24.63 -2.28 19.35
CA GLU A 608 23.93 -1.11 19.85
C GLU A 608 23.89 -1.11 21.39
N PRO A 609 24.22 0.01 22.05
CA PRO A 609 24.11 0.12 23.50
C PRO A 609 22.63 0.32 23.89
N VAL A 610 22.21 -0.37 24.93
CA VAL A 610 20.82 -0.45 25.39
C VAL A 610 20.75 -0.35 26.91
N ALA A 611 19.75 0.36 27.43
CA ALA A 611 19.47 0.47 28.86
C ALA A 611 17.97 0.50 29.16
N ASP A 612 17.61 0.20 30.39
CA ASP A 612 16.33 0.62 30.94
C ASP A 612 16.49 2.06 31.44
N ILE A 613 15.60 2.96 31.05
CA ILE A 613 15.65 4.37 31.48
C ILE A 613 14.53 4.59 32.50
N ARG A 614 14.92 4.88 33.75
CA ARG A 614 13.96 5.28 34.78
C ARG A 614 14.00 6.78 34.97
N ILE A 615 12.82 7.40 34.92
CA ILE A 615 12.64 8.83 35.11
C ILE A 615 11.54 9.11 36.13
N ARG A 616 11.84 10.02 37.06
CA ARG A 616 10.89 10.51 38.05
C ARG A 616 10.72 12.01 37.89
N TYR A 617 9.60 12.51 38.40
CA TYR A 617 9.36 13.93 38.44
C TYR A 617 10.43 14.66 39.27
N ALA A 618 11.01 15.70 38.68
CA ALA A 618 11.81 16.71 39.36
C ALA A 618 11.61 18.07 38.66
N PRO A 619 11.65 19.20 39.40
CA PRO A 619 11.51 20.52 38.80
C PRO A 619 12.59 20.79 37.77
N LEU A 620 12.16 21.11 36.54
CA LEU A 620 13.05 21.46 35.45
C LEU A 620 13.40 22.95 35.47
N LYS A 621 14.56 23.30 34.94
CA LYS A 621 15.02 24.68 34.73
C LYS A 621 15.25 24.94 33.25
N GLY A 622 15.00 26.17 32.83
CA GLY A 622 15.33 26.65 31.51
C GLY A 622 16.84 26.67 31.29
N VAL A 623 17.27 26.30 30.09
CA VAL A 623 18.69 26.16 29.72
C VAL A 623 18.98 26.72 28.34
N ASP A 624 20.21 27.17 28.10
CA ASP A 624 20.72 27.37 26.75
C ASP A 624 21.19 26.01 26.22
N ILE A 625 20.48 25.46 25.22
CA ILE A 625 20.76 24.12 24.70
C ILE A 625 22.08 24.17 23.90
N PRO A 626 23.10 23.36 24.25
CA PRO A 626 24.36 23.36 23.51
C PRO A 626 24.13 22.89 22.05
N GLU A 627 24.64 23.63 21.08
CA GLU A 627 24.50 23.31 19.65
C GLU A 627 24.98 21.89 19.30
N ALA A 628 26.00 21.38 20.01
CA ALA A 628 26.50 20.02 19.84
C ALA A 628 25.46 18.92 20.17
N GLN A 629 24.41 19.24 20.93
CA GLN A 629 23.30 18.32 21.22
C GLN A 629 22.20 18.35 20.15
N VAL A 630 22.16 19.39 19.31
CA VAL A 630 21.09 19.58 18.32
C VAL A 630 21.03 18.43 17.30
N PRO A 631 22.13 17.97 16.69
CA PRO A 631 22.08 16.80 15.79
C PRO A 631 21.68 15.51 16.51
N LEU A 632 21.92 15.42 17.81
CA LEU A 632 21.69 14.22 18.64
C LEU A 632 20.25 14.12 19.16
N ALA A 633 19.49 15.23 19.11
CA ALA A 633 18.12 15.36 19.60
C ALA A 633 17.17 15.97 18.56
N ILE A 634 17.58 16.02 17.28
CA ILE A 634 16.87 16.80 16.24
C ILE A 634 15.41 16.41 16.09
N ASP A 635 15.10 15.15 16.35
CA ASP A 635 13.75 14.58 16.22
C ASP A 635 12.98 14.64 17.54
N GLU A 636 13.64 14.95 18.66
CA GLU A 636 13.12 14.98 20.02
C GLU A 636 12.68 16.39 20.46
N PHE A 637 13.06 17.44 19.70
CA PHE A 637 12.74 18.83 20.02
C PHE A 637 11.25 19.14 20.21
N PRO A 638 10.30 18.60 19.43
CA PRO A 638 8.87 18.81 19.71
C PRO A 638 8.48 18.46 21.15
N ALA A 639 8.97 17.33 21.68
CA ALA A 639 8.71 16.96 23.07
C ALA A 639 9.55 17.79 24.06
N LEU A 640 10.80 18.10 23.75
CA LEU A 640 11.65 18.96 24.59
C LEU A 640 11.09 20.38 24.73
N PHE A 641 10.38 20.90 23.74
CA PHE A 641 9.67 22.18 23.86
C PHE A 641 8.53 22.14 24.87
N ILE A 642 7.84 21.00 24.99
CA ILE A 642 6.87 20.78 26.07
C ILE A 642 7.59 20.69 27.41
N ALA A 643 8.75 20.04 27.49
CA ALA A 643 9.57 20.05 28.70
C ALA A 643 9.97 21.48 29.10
N ALA A 644 10.41 22.29 28.13
CA ALA A 644 10.79 23.70 28.32
C ALA A 644 9.63 24.58 28.79
N ALA A 645 8.42 24.40 28.24
CA ALA A 645 7.22 25.11 28.67
C ALA A 645 6.84 24.82 30.14
N ASN A 646 7.28 23.66 30.67
CA ASN A 646 7.07 23.23 32.04
C ASN A 646 8.26 23.53 32.96
N ALA A 647 9.37 24.07 32.45
CA ALA A 647 10.56 24.41 33.23
C ALA A 647 10.47 25.80 33.87
N GLU A 648 11.24 26.07 34.91
CA GLU A 648 11.39 27.42 35.48
C GLU A 648 12.39 28.24 34.64
N GLY A 649 11.94 29.35 34.07
CA GLY A 649 12.80 30.28 33.31
C GLY A 649 12.80 30.04 31.80
N VAL A 650 13.83 30.53 31.10
CA VAL A 650 13.88 30.53 29.63
C VAL A 650 14.76 29.38 29.13
N THR A 651 14.24 28.59 28.18
CA THR A 651 15.04 27.64 27.40
C THR A 651 15.29 28.21 26.00
N ARG A 652 16.54 28.17 25.53
CA ARG A 652 16.93 28.70 24.21
C ARG A 652 17.53 27.62 23.33
N LEU A 653 16.99 27.48 22.12
CA LEU A 653 17.52 26.61 21.06
C LEU A 653 18.07 27.47 19.91
N ARG A 654 19.28 27.14 19.43
CA ARG A 654 19.95 27.73 18.26
C ARG A 654 20.54 26.63 17.37
N GLY A 655 20.91 26.95 16.13
CA GLY A 655 21.53 26.02 15.17
C GLY A 655 20.64 24.85 14.75
N ALA A 656 19.32 25.04 14.75
CA ALA A 656 18.32 24.00 14.49
C ALA A 656 17.49 24.26 13.22
N GLU A 657 18.09 24.86 12.19
CA GLU A 657 17.40 25.16 10.91
C GLU A 657 16.82 23.90 10.26
N GLU A 658 17.44 22.73 10.50
CA GLU A 658 16.98 21.44 9.95
C GLU A 658 15.56 21.08 10.41
N LEU A 659 15.07 21.61 11.54
CA LEU A 659 13.69 21.41 12.00
C LEU A 659 12.64 22.00 11.04
N ARG A 660 13.02 23.00 10.23
CA ARG A 660 12.10 23.65 9.27
C ARG A 660 11.82 22.81 8.03
N VAL A 661 12.65 21.81 7.74
CA VAL A 661 12.63 21.01 6.49
C VAL A 661 12.38 19.52 6.75
N LYS A 662 11.72 19.20 7.86
CA LYS A 662 11.28 17.85 8.22
C LYS A 662 9.93 17.53 7.52
N GLU A 663 9.11 16.68 8.11
CA GLU A 663 7.75 16.38 7.62
C GLU A 663 6.87 17.64 7.57
N SER A 664 7.12 18.58 8.47
CA SER A 664 6.59 19.95 8.49
C SER A 664 7.69 20.94 8.92
N ASP A 665 7.40 22.25 8.92
CA ASP A 665 8.21 23.21 9.67
C ASP A 665 7.92 23.04 11.17
N ARG A 666 8.69 22.17 11.83
CA ARG A 666 8.47 21.80 13.23
C ARG A 666 8.71 22.97 14.20
N LEU A 667 9.55 23.94 13.84
CA LEU A 667 9.75 25.13 14.68
C LEU A 667 8.49 25.98 14.70
N GLN A 668 7.96 26.27 13.51
CA GLN A 668 6.75 27.10 13.40
C GLN A 668 5.52 26.38 13.96
N ALA A 669 5.33 25.11 13.63
CA ALA A 669 4.16 24.36 14.07
C ALA A 669 4.12 24.15 15.59
N MET A 670 5.28 23.93 16.23
CA MET A 670 5.35 23.90 17.70
C MET A 670 5.12 25.27 18.31
N ALA A 671 5.65 26.35 17.72
CA ALA A 671 5.39 27.72 18.17
C ALA A 671 3.90 28.07 18.13
N ASP A 672 3.22 27.75 17.03
CA ASP A 672 1.79 28.00 16.87
C ASP A 672 0.95 27.24 17.91
N GLY A 673 1.25 25.94 18.13
CA GLY A 673 0.57 25.16 19.16
C GLY A 673 0.87 25.64 20.58
N LEU A 674 2.11 26.05 20.88
CA LEU A 674 2.48 26.66 22.16
C LEU A 674 1.74 27.99 22.39
N ALA A 675 1.57 28.81 21.35
CA ALA A 675 0.80 30.05 21.41
C ALA A 675 -0.66 29.77 21.80
N ILE A 676 -1.27 28.74 21.21
CA ILE A 676 -2.66 28.32 21.48
C ILE A 676 -2.82 27.89 22.94
N LEU A 677 -1.83 27.20 23.49
CA LEU A 677 -1.81 26.82 24.91
C LEU A 677 -1.50 27.99 25.85
N GLY A 678 -1.09 29.15 25.32
CA GLY A 678 -0.76 30.34 26.10
C GLY A 678 0.66 30.35 26.64
N VAL A 679 1.60 29.64 26.00
CA VAL A 679 3.02 29.63 26.37
C VAL A 679 3.76 30.75 25.63
N GLU A 680 4.43 31.62 26.39
CA GLU A 680 5.25 32.68 25.83
C GLU A 680 6.52 32.11 25.18
N HIS A 681 6.78 32.51 23.94
CA HIS A 681 7.93 32.08 23.18
C HIS A 681 8.31 33.13 22.12
N THR A 682 9.53 33.03 21.59
CA THR A 682 10.01 33.85 20.47
C THR A 682 10.73 32.95 19.47
N VAL A 683 10.20 32.84 18.25
CA VAL A 683 10.84 32.12 17.15
C VAL A 683 11.95 32.98 16.56
N VAL A 684 13.12 32.39 16.35
CA VAL A 684 14.23 32.97 15.58
C VAL A 684 14.48 32.13 14.32
N GLU A 685 15.37 32.58 13.45
CA GLU A 685 15.63 31.91 12.16
C GLU A 685 16.05 30.44 12.35
N ASP A 686 16.97 30.20 13.30
CA ASP A 686 17.62 28.93 13.58
C ASP A 686 17.13 28.24 14.87
N GLY A 687 16.00 28.67 15.43
CA GLY A 687 15.52 28.08 16.69
C GLY A 687 14.37 28.83 17.36
N ILE A 688 14.28 28.69 18.68
CA ILE A 688 13.16 29.20 19.49
C ILE A 688 13.59 29.44 20.95
N ASP A 689 13.09 30.51 21.54
CA ASP A 689 13.14 30.78 22.98
C ASP A 689 11.77 30.48 23.60
N ILE A 690 11.72 29.68 24.68
CA ILE A 690 10.48 29.30 25.36
C ILE A 690 10.57 29.73 26.82
N VAL A 691 9.58 30.50 27.29
CA VAL A 691 9.48 30.97 28.68
C VAL A 691 8.57 30.03 29.45
N GLY A 692 9.16 29.20 30.31
CA GLY A 692 8.43 28.22 31.11
C GLY A 692 7.95 28.78 32.46
N ASN A 693 6.82 28.26 32.94
CA ASN A 693 6.19 28.68 34.21
C ASN A 693 6.75 27.92 35.43
N GLY A 694 7.24 26.69 35.25
CA GLY A 694 7.90 25.91 36.31
C GLY A 694 7.03 25.56 37.53
N ASN A 695 5.72 25.83 37.50
CA ASN A 695 4.89 25.75 38.69
C ASN A 695 4.29 24.35 38.86
N GLU A 696 4.57 23.69 39.98
CA GLU A 696 4.07 22.34 40.25
C GLU A 696 2.59 22.32 40.66
N SER A 697 2.12 23.38 41.34
CA SER A 697 0.83 23.41 42.03
C SER A 697 -0.36 23.80 41.16
N VAL A 698 -0.10 24.34 39.97
CA VAL A 698 -1.14 24.74 39.01
C VAL A 698 -0.79 24.24 37.61
N PRO A 699 -1.78 24.10 36.70
CA PRO A 699 -1.51 23.87 35.30
C PRO A 699 -0.56 24.93 34.72
N ASN A 700 0.36 24.52 33.87
CA ASN A 700 1.34 25.43 33.28
C ASN A 700 0.78 26.17 32.06
N TYR A 701 -0.30 25.66 31.46
CA TYR A 701 -0.94 26.25 30.29
C TYR A 701 -2.42 25.86 30.14
N GLY A 702 -3.08 26.48 29.14
CA GLY A 702 -4.48 26.28 28.76
C GLY A 702 -4.78 24.91 28.14
N GLY A 703 -5.90 24.85 27.43
CA GLY A 703 -6.20 23.83 26.41
C GLY A 703 -6.50 24.53 25.08
N GLY A 704 -6.79 23.76 24.03
CA GLY A 704 -7.04 24.35 22.72
C GLY A 704 -7.11 23.33 21.58
N ARG A 705 -7.32 23.81 20.36
CA ARG A 705 -7.29 23.01 19.15
C ARG A 705 -5.97 23.23 18.43
N ILE A 706 -5.25 22.15 18.14
CA ILE A 706 -3.92 22.18 17.53
C ILE A 706 -3.97 21.35 16.26
N ASP A 707 -3.44 21.88 15.17
CA ASP A 707 -3.23 21.11 13.94
C ASP A 707 -1.83 20.50 13.97
N SER A 708 -1.73 19.18 13.86
CA SER A 708 -0.42 18.51 13.79
C SER A 708 0.25 18.69 12.44
N LEU A 709 -0.46 19.17 11.42
CA LEU A 709 -0.02 19.28 10.03
C LEU A 709 0.43 17.93 9.45
N GLY A 710 -0.13 16.83 9.97
CA GLY A 710 0.28 15.47 9.64
C GLY A 710 1.64 15.05 10.22
N ASP A 711 2.24 15.83 11.11
CA ASP A 711 3.49 15.46 11.78
C ASP A 711 3.22 14.71 13.09
N HIS A 712 3.53 13.42 13.09
CA HIS A 712 3.34 12.51 14.23
C HIS A 712 4.01 13.01 15.52
N ARG A 713 5.15 13.70 15.43
CA ARG A 713 5.88 14.17 16.61
C ARG A 713 5.23 15.36 17.26
N ILE A 714 4.62 16.22 16.45
CA ILE A 714 3.83 17.36 16.93
C ILE A 714 2.58 16.84 17.63
N ALA A 715 1.88 15.87 17.01
CA ALA A 715 0.71 15.25 17.60
C ALA A 715 1.02 14.62 18.97
N MET A 716 2.06 13.79 19.06
CA MET A 716 2.45 13.14 20.31
C MET A 716 2.97 14.13 21.37
N ALA A 717 3.70 15.18 20.97
CA ALA A 717 4.18 16.22 21.88
C ALA A 717 3.01 16.97 22.53
N PHE A 718 2.02 17.41 21.75
CA PHE A 718 0.85 18.08 22.32
C PHE A 718 -0.09 17.12 23.07
N ALA A 719 -0.07 15.83 22.76
CA ALA A 719 -0.79 14.84 23.54
C ALA A 719 -0.21 14.75 24.97
N ILE A 720 1.11 14.64 25.12
CA ILE A 720 1.74 14.63 26.45
C ILE A 720 1.62 15.98 27.17
N ALA A 721 1.51 17.10 26.44
CA ALA A 721 1.30 18.41 27.04
C ALA A 721 0.04 18.44 27.93
N SER A 722 -1.00 17.68 27.58
CA SER A 722 -2.27 17.60 28.34
C SER A 722 -2.10 17.26 29.84
N LEU A 723 -1.01 16.58 30.21
CA LEU A 723 -0.69 16.25 31.61
C LEU A 723 -0.56 17.51 32.50
N ARG A 724 -0.23 18.66 31.91
CA ARG A 724 -0.07 19.96 32.58
C ARG A 724 -0.99 21.06 32.04
N ALA A 725 -1.99 20.67 31.26
CA ALA A 725 -3.03 21.55 30.75
C ALA A 725 -4.15 21.77 31.78
N SER A 726 -4.83 22.91 31.69
CA SER A 726 -6.03 23.23 32.48
C SER A 726 -7.35 22.82 31.80
N ALA A 727 -7.32 22.58 30.49
CA ALA A 727 -8.48 22.21 29.67
C ALA A 727 -8.09 21.22 28.56
N GLU A 728 -9.08 20.59 27.92
CA GLU A 728 -8.88 19.61 26.84
C GLU A 728 -8.00 20.18 25.71
N ILE A 729 -7.10 19.33 25.20
CA ILE A 729 -6.34 19.59 23.97
C ILE A 729 -6.92 18.68 22.88
N VAL A 730 -7.38 19.29 21.79
CA VAL A 730 -7.85 18.59 20.60
C VAL A 730 -6.79 18.72 19.52
N ILE A 731 -6.28 17.60 19.04
CA ILE A 731 -5.17 17.53 18.10
C ILE A 731 -5.68 16.93 16.80
N GLU A 732 -5.63 17.70 15.72
CA GLU A 732 -6.11 17.30 14.40
C GLU A 732 -5.00 16.59 13.60
N ASP A 733 -5.42 15.82 12.59
CA ASP A 733 -4.54 15.17 11.61
C ASP A 733 -3.50 14.18 12.20
N CYS A 734 -3.88 13.48 13.27
CA CYS A 734 -3.04 12.56 14.06
C CYS A 734 -2.82 11.19 13.42
N ALA A 735 -3.32 10.95 12.22
CA ALA A 735 -3.31 9.61 11.65
C ALA A 735 -1.89 9.09 11.34
N ASN A 736 -0.96 10.00 11.06
CA ASN A 736 0.45 9.65 10.83
C ASN A 736 1.17 9.17 12.10
N VAL A 737 0.58 9.28 13.29
CA VAL A 737 1.16 8.69 14.52
C VAL A 737 1.36 7.18 14.36
N ALA A 738 0.40 6.48 13.76
CA ALA A 738 0.48 5.04 13.57
C ALA A 738 1.65 4.59 12.67
N THR A 739 2.14 5.46 11.79
CA THR A 739 3.28 5.15 10.89
C THR A 739 4.60 4.95 11.65
N SER A 740 4.73 5.60 12.81
CA SER A 740 5.97 5.63 13.60
C SER A 740 5.80 5.02 15.00
N PHE A 741 4.61 5.13 15.58
CA PHE A 741 4.28 4.67 16.92
C PHE A 741 2.83 4.13 16.95
N PRO A 742 2.58 2.92 16.39
CA PRO A 742 1.25 2.31 16.34
C PRO A 742 0.52 2.28 17.70
N ASP A 743 1.25 1.91 18.75
CA ASP A 743 0.67 1.66 20.08
C ASP A 743 0.72 2.90 21.00
N PHE A 744 0.91 4.11 20.44
CA PHE A 744 1.09 5.33 21.25
C PHE A 744 -0.09 5.57 22.20
N VAL A 745 -1.31 5.52 21.68
CA VAL A 745 -2.53 5.77 22.46
C VAL A 745 -2.67 4.74 23.58
N GLU A 746 -2.43 3.46 23.29
CA GLU A 746 -2.49 2.39 24.27
C GLU A 746 -1.49 2.61 25.41
N LEU A 747 -0.24 2.92 25.09
CA LEU A 747 0.80 3.18 26.08
C LEU A 747 0.55 4.47 26.87
N ALA A 748 0.05 5.53 26.22
CA ALA A 748 -0.35 6.76 26.88
C ALA A 748 -1.49 6.52 27.88
N THR A 749 -2.52 5.76 27.50
CA THR A 749 -3.59 5.37 28.42
C THR A 749 -3.07 4.51 29.58
N ARG A 750 -2.11 3.63 29.32
CA ARG A 750 -1.50 2.76 30.35
C ARG A 750 -0.78 3.53 31.45
N ILE A 751 -0.18 4.68 31.13
CA ILE A 751 0.43 5.57 32.14
C ILE A 751 -0.58 6.56 32.77
N GLY A 752 -1.86 6.43 32.44
CA GLY A 752 -2.95 7.18 33.04
C GLY A 752 -3.34 8.46 32.30
N MET A 753 -2.98 8.63 31.02
CA MET A 753 -3.47 9.75 30.20
C MET A 753 -4.88 9.46 29.65
N GLY A 754 -5.74 10.48 29.63
CA GLY A 754 -7.08 10.38 29.05
C GLY A 754 -7.10 10.74 27.57
N VAL A 755 -6.68 9.82 26.70
CA VAL A 755 -6.67 9.99 25.23
C VAL A 755 -7.89 9.28 24.61
N SER A 756 -8.65 9.99 23.78
CA SER A 756 -9.70 9.39 22.92
C SER A 756 -9.48 9.76 21.47
N VAL A 757 -9.73 8.82 20.56
CA VAL A 757 -9.51 8.95 19.12
C VAL A 757 -10.86 9.11 18.41
N GLU A 758 -11.01 10.14 17.60
CA GLU A 758 -12.18 10.37 16.72
C GLU A 758 -11.75 10.23 15.25
N GLY A 759 -12.44 9.40 14.46
CA GLY A 759 -12.08 9.12 13.06
C GLY A 759 -12.81 7.89 12.50
N PRO A 760 -12.57 7.48 11.22
CA PRO A 760 -13.36 6.48 10.50
C PRO A 760 -13.24 5.01 10.98
N HIS A 761 -12.86 4.79 12.24
CA HIS A 761 -12.81 3.47 12.87
C HIS A 761 -13.86 3.34 14.00
N GLU A 762 -15.13 3.61 13.68
CA GLU A 762 -16.31 3.07 14.41
C GLU A 762 -17.11 2.11 13.52
#